data_AF-A0A947HH66-F1
#
_entry.id   AF-A0A947HH66-F1
#
_cell.length_a   1.000
_cell.length_b   1.000
_cell.length_c   1.000
_cell.angle_alpha   90.00
_cell.angle_beta   90.00
_cell.angle_gamma   90.00
#
_symmetry.space_group_name_H-M   'P 1'
#
loop_
_entity.id
_entity.type
_entity.pdbx_description
1 polymer ?
#
loop_
_entity_poly.entity_id
_entity_poly.type
_entity_poly.pdbx_seq_one_letter_code
_entity_poly.pdbx_strand_id
1 'polypeptide(L)'
;MMDVGQCALGGTVRVSRFVMMVAAVIIGGTEVARGQTDYQPGALIIPMDTTYQDVGMLRAFGLVYALLRADVPVDWVISPGKVLGEADFVASATDLATVAPVVAHGYRGGPFVVKAADAGAAEPIVLAWQKTHVTTVHVATAPFVGKVRRALVTAPSIAVFADGNEDIAFSYLNAAAIPDSTGKAWPTKKLDSYAAWRDVMTVPQVAGETSTDHADGSLFDDAGNPLYCQLMTMHWGVKDAVDEVVAEMRSFLNHPTHVFAECQAVNAIENNPHGRFLTPKGYVIEGSPSKVEHHHVDYAFAQMDGTFGVVGGSEPSYSLPAGDAYYVDDVVMITEAGTPIGKRDVWMTGYIDGACPMSSTVVVLGSESEAPGDGELPPGSGAPPPTEPCTSTKGKVSYLAGHKYTVSLPMSQNPKSQGTRLFLNSLFEADCAVAEGQPNVSLQLSGPASTLVPEVAFTVNAVNFGPFPLLVAEASIALPAGVTVTTASGGGFYEPATHSVRWLLGNMAVGAGVTLTASVVLPSPGSYEHAASLSYVLGVNTKVVTSTPVVTLFDADSDGDGCPDAAELAAGTLPGESDTDGDLISDCDDVCPTLPNPLQDLSSDPDHCGGCGVACLLSNAGPACENEDCVIAACDDGWLDCDGTPATGCEVSETELATDPENCGGCGVGCLGEHGEGQCVTGTCVLDCDDGFVNLDGTTSNGCECELSSESEVACDDGLDDDCDGDVDGADTDCAGSADSGDAQPGDVDEVDAGPAADVTSLDDVSGTESDVVNPTDLAETTVDTGSADGGVSPDVASTPDAVASDVDTASDSTDQPRRSDGGAVDGDSSAVDGTSGGSDVAPGADVDGRRADVTDGDGVGNDASGDPSADQTSAGAIRGGGGCASVSAPEGTLGAAAVAGLTLLLGAALGRKRRREHAYVRGVAGNPGDRAH
;
A
#
# COMPACT_ATOMS: atom_id res chain seq x y z
N MET A 1 -3.39 9.38 -45.71
CA MET A 1 -1.92 9.53 -45.77
C MET A 1 -1.42 8.64 -44.65
N MET A 2 -0.84 7.47 -44.94
CA MET A 2 0.49 7.25 -45.56
C MET A 2 1.59 7.90 -44.71
N ASP A 3 2.63 7.20 -44.26
CA ASP A 3 3.18 5.95 -44.85
C ASP A 3 3.40 4.77 -43.89
N VAL A 4 3.87 3.63 -44.43
CA VAL A 4 4.21 2.38 -43.71
C VAL A 4 5.63 1.94 -44.08
N GLY A 5 6.42 1.47 -43.11
CA GLY A 5 7.73 0.85 -43.35
C GLY A 5 8.04 -0.28 -42.36
N GLN A 6 8.33 -1.48 -42.87
CA GLN A 6 8.73 -2.66 -42.10
C GLN A 6 9.93 -3.36 -42.78
N CYS A 7 10.48 -4.36 -42.07
CA CYS A 7 11.31 -5.49 -42.54
C CYS A 7 12.84 -5.34 -42.49
N ALA A 8 13.65 -6.43 -42.44
CA ALA A 8 13.48 -7.77 -41.81
C ALA A 8 14.74 -8.67 -42.04
N LEU A 9 15.13 -9.47 -41.04
CA LEU A 9 15.95 -10.72 -41.12
C LEU A 9 17.41 -10.59 -41.63
N GLY A 10 18.36 -11.51 -41.35
CA GLY A 10 18.38 -12.66 -40.41
C GLY A 10 19.51 -13.69 -40.69
N GLY A 11 20.01 -14.41 -39.67
CA GLY A 11 20.97 -15.54 -39.80
C GLY A 11 21.88 -15.76 -38.57
N THR A 12 21.54 -16.63 -37.59
CA THR A 12 21.99 -18.05 -37.40
C THR A 12 23.49 -18.23 -37.07
N VAL A 13 23.95 -18.98 -36.04
CA VAL A 13 23.49 -20.30 -35.53
C VAL A 13 23.67 -20.50 -33.99
N ARG A 14 22.58 -20.89 -33.30
CA ARG A 14 22.43 -21.71 -32.05
C ARG A 14 23.36 -21.55 -30.82
N VAL A 15 22.74 -21.19 -29.70
CA VAL A 15 22.75 -21.96 -28.42
C VAL A 15 21.30 -22.15 -27.95
N SER A 16 20.92 -23.30 -27.40
CA SER A 16 19.51 -23.67 -27.16
C SER A 16 19.10 -23.61 -25.69
N ARG A 17 18.56 -22.47 -25.22
CA ARG A 17 17.91 -22.36 -23.90
C ARG A 17 16.51 -22.98 -23.91
N PHE A 18 16.12 -23.59 -22.79
CA PHE A 18 14.78 -24.14 -22.58
C PHE A 18 13.81 -23.00 -22.22
N VAL A 19 12.85 -22.69 -23.09
CA VAL A 19 11.82 -21.66 -22.86
C VAL A 19 10.44 -22.31 -22.89
N MET A 20 9.68 -22.14 -21.81
CA MET A 20 8.34 -22.70 -21.67
C MET A 20 7.33 -21.82 -22.42
N MET A 21 6.91 -22.24 -23.62
CA MET A 21 5.86 -21.55 -24.38
C MET A 21 4.52 -21.66 -23.66
N VAL A 22 4.15 -20.63 -22.88
CA VAL A 22 2.77 -20.39 -22.50
C VAL A 22 2.04 -19.85 -23.74
N ALA A 23 1.04 -20.60 -24.21
CA ALA A 23 0.20 -20.13 -25.31
C ALA A 23 -0.66 -18.95 -24.83
N ALA A 24 -0.33 -17.74 -25.28
CA ALA A 24 -1.12 -16.55 -25.01
C ALA A 24 -2.48 -16.64 -25.70
N VAL A 25 -3.49 -17.14 -24.97
CA VAL A 25 -4.89 -17.03 -25.39
C VAL A 25 -5.24 -15.55 -25.39
N ILE A 26 -5.44 -14.96 -26.57
CA ILE A 26 -5.96 -13.61 -26.72
C ILE A 26 -7.43 -13.64 -26.33
N ILE A 27 -7.70 -13.54 -25.02
CA ILE A 27 -9.00 -13.19 -24.50
C ILE A 27 -9.21 -11.73 -24.91
N GLY A 28 -10.18 -11.49 -25.80
CA GLY A 28 -10.64 -10.16 -26.15
C GLY A 28 -11.35 -9.53 -24.95
N GLY A 29 -10.57 -8.99 -24.00
CA GLY A 29 -11.09 -8.23 -22.88
C GLY A 29 -11.74 -6.96 -23.38
N THR A 30 -13.08 -6.93 -23.39
CA THR A 30 -13.84 -5.70 -23.55
C THR A 30 -13.52 -4.78 -22.38
N GLU A 31 -13.14 -3.53 -22.66
CA GLU A 31 -12.82 -2.54 -21.63
C GLU A 31 -14.03 -2.34 -20.70
N VAL A 32 -13.84 -2.64 -19.41
CA VAL A 32 -14.91 -2.50 -18.41
C VAL A 32 -15.03 -1.04 -18.00
N ALA A 33 -16.20 -0.44 -18.23
CA ALA A 33 -16.49 0.93 -17.82
C ALA A 33 -16.37 1.07 -16.29
N ARG A 34 -15.42 1.92 -15.86
CA ARG A 34 -15.02 2.10 -14.45
C ARG A 34 -16.20 2.60 -13.59
N GLY A 35 -16.11 2.38 -12.27
CA GLY A 35 -17.25 2.56 -11.35
C GLY A 35 -18.25 1.39 -11.41
N GLN A 36 -17.80 0.19 -11.78
CA GLN A 36 -18.61 -1.03 -11.89
C GLN A 36 -17.95 -2.18 -11.10
N THR A 37 -18.77 -3.02 -10.48
CA THR A 37 -18.34 -4.27 -9.84
C THR A 37 -19.07 -5.45 -10.46
N ASP A 38 -18.31 -6.42 -10.95
CA ASP A 38 -18.83 -7.67 -11.52
C ASP A 38 -18.86 -8.75 -10.43
N TYR A 39 -20.00 -8.85 -9.75
CA TYR A 39 -20.21 -9.79 -8.65
C TYR A 39 -20.28 -11.22 -9.17
N GLN A 40 -19.47 -12.09 -8.56
CA GLN A 40 -19.42 -13.51 -8.88
C GLN A 40 -20.54 -14.29 -8.18
N PRO A 41 -20.94 -15.49 -8.68
CA PRO A 41 -21.79 -16.41 -7.94
C PRO A 41 -21.25 -16.66 -6.52
N GLY A 42 -22.15 -16.77 -5.55
CA GLY A 42 -21.81 -16.82 -4.12
C GLY A 42 -21.81 -15.45 -3.41
N ALA A 43 -21.87 -14.32 -4.14
CA ALA A 43 -22.10 -13.02 -3.52
C ALA A 43 -23.46 -12.98 -2.80
N LEU A 44 -23.51 -12.37 -1.60
CA LEU A 44 -24.74 -12.26 -0.81
C LEU A 44 -25.42 -10.91 -1.09
N ILE A 45 -26.70 -10.94 -1.44
CA ILE A 45 -27.52 -9.75 -1.69
C ILE A 45 -28.54 -9.61 -0.56
N ILE A 46 -28.48 -8.51 0.18
CA ILE A 46 -29.51 -8.10 1.13
C ILE A 46 -30.50 -7.21 0.36
N PRO A 47 -31.72 -7.68 0.06
CA PRO A 47 -32.69 -6.88 -0.69
C PRO A 47 -33.14 -5.68 0.15
N MET A 48 -33.34 -4.53 -0.49
CA MET A 48 -33.87 -3.32 0.15
C MET A 48 -35.19 -2.86 -0.49
N ASP A 49 -35.87 -3.77 -1.17
CA ASP A 49 -37.15 -3.56 -1.85
C ASP A 49 -38.34 -4.18 -1.09
N THR A 50 -39.54 -3.66 -1.39
CA THR A 50 -40.82 -4.11 -0.82
C THR A 50 -41.36 -5.42 -1.42
N THR A 51 -40.57 -6.10 -2.25
CA THR A 51 -40.89 -7.45 -2.77
C THR A 51 -40.36 -8.52 -1.82
N TYR A 52 -39.10 -8.38 -1.37
CA TYR A 52 -38.42 -9.38 -0.54
C TYR A 52 -38.14 -8.93 0.91
N GLN A 53 -38.02 -7.62 1.18
CA GLN A 53 -37.63 -7.10 2.50
C GLN A 53 -38.73 -6.32 3.22
N ASP A 54 -39.97 -6.31 2.71
CA ASP A 54 -41.07 -5.45 3.17
C ASP A 54 -41.35 -5.52 4.69
N VAL A 55 -41.26 -6.72 5.27
CA VAL A 55 -41.42 -6.99 6.71
C VAL A 55 -40.10 -7.04 7.51
N GLY A 56 -38.96 -6.99 6.82
CA GLY A 56 -37.61 -7.04 7.40
C GLY A 56 -36.80 -5.75 7.26
N MET A 57 -37.35 -4.71 6.62
CA MET A 57 -36.59 -3.56 6.10
C MET A 57 -35.71 -2.87 7.14
N LEU A 58 -36.24 -2.59 8.33
CA LEU A 58 -35.47 -1.94 9.39
C LEU A 58 -34.38 -2.86 9.94
N ARG A 59 -34.66 -4.18 10.04
CA ARG A 59 -33.69 -5.21 10.48
C ARG A 59 -32.59 -5.48 9.44
N ALA A 60 -32.77 -5.06 8.18
CA ALA A 60 -31.73 -5.13 7.16
C ALA A 60 -30.53 -4.23 7.51
N PHE A 61 -30.79 -2.99 7.93
CA PHE A 61 -29.74 -2.07 8.41
C PHE A 61 -29.05 -2.60 9.68
N GLY A 62 -29.78 -3.28 10.56
CA GLY A 62 -29.19 -3.97 11.71
C GLY A 62 -28.27 -5.13 11.32
N LEU A 63 -28.60 -5.87 10.26
CA LEU A 63 -27.72 -6.90 9.68
C LEU A 63 -26.46 -6.28 9.06
N VAL A 64 -26.59 -5.20 8.28
CA VAL A 64 -25.44 -4.46 7.73
C VAL A 64 -24.53 -3.97 8.86
N TYR A 65 -25.09 -3.36 9.91
CA TYR A 65 -24.33 -2.95 11.09
C TYR A 65 -23.66 -4.14 11.80
N ALA A 66 -24.30 -5.31 11.86
CA ALA A 66 -23.73 -6.52 12.45
C ALA A 66 -22.58 -7.13 11.61
N LEU A 67 -22.65 -7.05 10.29
CA LEU A 67 -21.57 -7.45 9.38
C LEU A 67 -20.36 -6.51 9.49
N LEU A 68 -20.60 -5.20 9.45
CA LEU A 68 -19.54 -4.19 9.57
C LEU A 68 -18.83 -4.23 10.93
N ARG A 69 -19.55 -4.56 12.02
CA ARG A 69 -18.94 -4.81 13.36
C ARG A 69 -18.13 -6.11 13.47
N ALA A 70 -18.16 -6.95 12.45
CA ALA A 70 -17.31 -8.13 12.32
C ALA A 70 -16.25 -7.95 11.21
N ASP A 71 -16.02 -6.71 10.79
CA ASP A 71 -15.08 -6.31 9.74
C ASP A 71 -15.33 -6.99 8.37
N VAL A 72 -16.59 -7.35 8.11
CA VAL A 72 -17.07 -7.81 6.78
C VAL A 72 -17.48 -6.60 5.94
N PRO A 73 -16.84 -6.32 4.79
CA PRO A 73 -17.23 -5.23 3.90
C PRO A 73 -18.61 -5.44 3.26
N VAL A 74 -19.31 -4.34 3.00
CA VAL A 74 -20.65 -4.34 2.38
C VAL A 74 -20.73 -3.22 1.35
N ASP A 75 -20.88 -3.56 0.07
CA ASP A 75 -21.14 -2.57 -0.97
C ASP A 75 -22.60 -2.10 -0.91
N TRP A 76 -22.84 -0.80 -0.95
CA TRP A 76 -24.17 -0.23 -1.19
C TRP A 76 -24.31 0.04 -2.69
N VAL A 77 -25.14 -0.77 -3.36
CA VAL A 77 -25.22 -0.80 -4.82
C VAL A 77 -26.43 0.01 -5.28
N ILE A 78 -26.18 1.09 -6.03
CA ILE A 78 -27.21 2.03 -6.47
C ILE A 78 -26.94 2.44 -7.91
N SER A 79 -27.92 2.30 -8.80
CA SER A 79 -27.76 2.72 -10.21
C SER A 79 -27.76 4.25 -10.33
N PRO A 80 -26.72 4.88 -10.92
CA PRO A 80 -26.71 6.30 -11.23
C PRO A 80 -27.89 6.71 -12.12
N GLY A 81 -28.42 7.92 -11.90
CA GLY A 81 -29.46 8.53 -12.75
C GLY A 81 -30.84 7.85 -12.78
N LYS A 82 -31.08 6.82 -11.97
CA LYS A 82 -32.38 6.11 -11.91
C LYS A 82 -33.51 7.01 -11.38
N VAL A 83 -34.76 6.66 -11.69
CA VAL A 83 -35.95 7.23 -11.00
C VAL A 83 -36.49 6.30 -9.91
N LEU A 84 -37.38 6.83 -9.06
CA LEU A 84 -37.94 6.08 -7.94
C LEU A 84 -38.75 4.85 -8.40
N GLY A 85 -38.38 3.68 -7.88
CA GLY A 85 -39.01 2.40 -8.24
C GLY A 85 -38.34 1.65 -9.41
N GLU A 86 -37.26 2.18 -9.97
CA GLU A 86 -36.39 1.42 -10.88
C GLU A 86 -35.42 0.49 -10.14
N ALA A 87 -34.88 -0.49 -10.87
CA ALA A 87 -33.94 -1.47 -10.35
C ALA A 87 -32.50 -0.93 -10.37
N ASP A 88 -31.77 -1.22 -9.30
CA ASP A 88 -30.34 -0.92 -9.13
C ASP A 88 -29.47 -1.93 -9.88
N PHE A 89 -29.93 -3.18 -9.96
CA PHE A 89 -29.43 -4.23 -10.85
C PHE A 89 -30.46 -5.35 -10.99
N VAL A 90 -30.22 -6.25 -11.96
CA VAL A 90 -30.97 -7.50 -12.13
C VAL A 90 -30.04 -8.68 -11.84
N ALA A 91 -30.45 -9.60 -10.96
CA ALA A 91 -29.67 -10.81 -10.67
C ALA A 91 -30.55 -12.05 -10.47
N SER A 92 -29.99 -13.23 -10.71
CA SER A 92 -30.60 -14.52 -10.38
C SER A 92 -29.91 -15.13 -9.17
N ALA A 93 -30.68 -15.59 -8.20
CA ALA A 93 -30.21 -15.97 -6.87
C ALA A 93 -31.05 -17.09 -6.24
N THR A 94 -30.67 -17.55 -5.05
CA THR A 94 -31.51 -18.36 -4.15
C THR A 94 -31.55 -17.71 -2.78
N ASP A 95 -32.72 -17.64 -2.13
CA ASP A 95 -32.78 -17.18 -0.74
C ASP A 95 -31.99 -18.12 0.20
N LEU A 96 -31.13 -17.55 1.04
CA LEU A 96 -30.18 -18.28 1.87
C LEU A 96 -30.87 -19.13 2.96
N ALA A 97 -32.04 -18.69 3.45
CA ALA A 97 -32.73 -19.34 4.56
C ALA A 97 -33.70 -20.44 4.11
N THR A 98 -34.32 -20.29 2.94
CA THR A 98 -35.38 -21.17 2.41
C THR A 98 -34.96 -21.97 1.18
N VAL A 99 -33.84 -21.61 0.54
CA VAL A 99 -33.37 -22.14 -0.76
C VAL A 99 -34.38 -21.92 -1.90
N ALA A 100 -35.28 -20.94 -1.75
CA ALA A 100 -36.24 -20.56 -2.78
C ALA A 100 -35.53 -19.87 -3.97
N PRO A 101 -35.81 -20.25 -5.24
CA PRO A 101 -35.19 -19.63 -6.40
C PRO A 101 -35.75 -18.24 -6.68
N VAL A 102 -34.84 -17.29 -6.94
CA VAL A 102 -35.11 -15.89 -7.28
C VAL A 102 -34.61 -15.68 -8.70
N VAL A 103 -35.52 -15.74 -9.68
CA VAL A 103 -35.18 -15.72 -11.11
C VAL A 103 -35.19 -14.29 -11.64
N ALA A 104 -34.03 -13.79 -12.08
CA ALA A 104 -33.86 -12.49 -12.74
C ALA A 104 -34.62 -11.33 -12.07
N HIS A 105 -34.50 -11.20 -10.74
CA HIS A 105 -35.18 -10.15 -9.98
C HIS A 105 -34.48 -8.81 -10.16
N GLY A 106 -35.26 -7.75 -10.37
CA GLY A 106 -34.81 -6.36 -10.34
C GLY A 106 -34.84 -5.82 -8.91
N TYR A 107 -33.69 -5.80 -8.25
CA TYR A 107 -33.51 -5.32 -6.88
C TYR A 107 -33.60 -3.80 -6.85
N ARG A 108 -34.32 -3.22 -5.88
CA ARG A 108 -34.61 -1.78 -5.82
C ARG A 108 -34.26 -1.16 -4.47
N GLY A 109 -34.22 0.17 -4.45
CA GLY A 109 -34.06 0.97 -3.25
C GLY A 109 -32.68 0.86 -2.61
N GLY A 110 -31.63 0.64 -3.40
CA GLY A 110 -30.26 0.54 -2.91
C GLY A 110 -30.02 -0.74 -2.11
N PRO A 111 -30.07 -1.94 -2.73
CA PRO A 111 -29.65 -3.19 -2.09
C PRO A 111 -28.20 -3.12 -1.59
N PHE A 112 -27.92 -3.88 -0.53
CA PHE A 112 -26.57 -4.08 -0.04
C PHE A 112 -26.01 -5.42 -0.53
N VAL A 113 -24.73 -5.48 -0.89
CA VAL A 113 -24.08 -6.67 -1.44
C VAL A 113 -22.76 -6.97 -0.74
N VAL A 114 -22.59 -8.21 -0.28
CA VAL A 114 -21.31 -8.75 0.19
C VAL A 114 -20.68 -9.55 -0.95
N LYS A 115 -19.40 -9.30 -1.25
CA LYS A 115 -18.70 -9.97 -2.35
C LYS A 115 -18.53 -11.47 -2.05
N ALA A 116 -18.41 -12.29 -3.10
CA ALA A 116 -18.29 -13.75 -2.96
C ALA A 116 -17.06 -14.21 -2.15
N ALA A 117 -16.00 -13.39 -2.10
CA ALA A 117 -14.83 -13.64 -1.26
C ALA A 117 -15.14 -13.51 0.25
N ASP A 118 -15.93 -12.50 0.64
CA ASP A 118 -16.27 -12.18 2.02
C ASP A 118 -17.49 -12.99 2.54
N ALA A 119 -18.25 -13.60 1.63
CA ALA A 119 -19.44 -14.41 1.93
C ALA A 119 -19.19 -15.49 3.00
N GLY A 120 -18.01 -16.12 3.00
CA GLY A 120 -17.64 -17.13 4.01
C GLY A 120 -17.51 -16.60 5.44
N ALA A 121 -17.20 -15.31 5.62
CA ALA A 121 -17.23 -14.63 6.91
C ALA A 121 -18.64 -14.10 7.26
N ALA A 122 -19.40 -13.70 6.23
CA ALA A 122 -20.74 -13.14 6.36
C ALA A 122 -21.82 -14.17 6.70
N GLU A 123 -21.84 -15.34 6.03
CA GLU A 123 -22.90 -16.35 6.18
C GLU A 123 -23.17 -16.77 7.65
N PRO A 124 -22.15 -17.04 8.50
CA PRO A 124 -22.39 -17.36 9.91
C PRO A 124 -23.11 -16.26 10.68
N ILE A 125 -22.87 -14.99 10.32
CA ILE A 125 -23.49 -13.81 10.95
C ILE A 125 -24.93 -13.65 10.45
N VAL A 126 -25.15 -13.73 9.13
CA VAL A 126 -26.48 -13.70 8.50
C VAL A 126 -27.38 -14.80 9.06
N LEU A 127 -26.88 -16.05 9.07
CA LEU A 127 -27.60 -17.21 9.60
C LEU A 127 -27.77 -17.17 11.12
N ALA A 128 -26.98 -16.40 11.87
CA ALA A 128 -27.22 -16.13 13.28
C ALA A 128 -28.33 -15.07 13.47
N TRP A 129 -28.30 -13.99 12.68
CA TRP A 129 -29.26 -12.90 12.70
C TRP A 129 -30.68 -13.34 12.31
N GLN A 130 -30.81 -14.11 11.22
CA GLN A 130 -32.09 -14.62 10.72
C GLN A 130 -32.83 -15.56 11.69
N LYS A 131 -32.14 -16.11 12.72
CA LYS A 131 -32.77 -16.92 13.78
C LYS A 131 -33.56 -16.08 14.79
N THR A 132 -33.30 -14.78 14.88
CA THR A 132 -33.93 -13.87 15.85
C THR A 132 -34.61 -12.66 15.20
N HIS A 133 -34.31 -12.35 13.94
CA HIS A 133 -34.84 -11.19 13.22
C HIS A 133 -35.34 -11.60 11.82
N VAL A 134 -36.53 -11.12 11.45
CA VAL A 134 -37.06 -11.28 10.10
C VAL A 134 -36.23 -10.43 9.15
N THR A 135 -35.47 -11.09 8.28
CA THR A 135 -34.66 -10.51 7.20
C THR A 135 -34.46 -11.54 6.10
N THR A 136 -34.49 -11.10 4.85
CA THR A 136 -34.23 -11.91 3.66
C THR A 136 -32.81 -11.61 3.16
N VAL A 137 -32.09 -12.62 2.68
CA VAL A 137 -30.76 -12.49 2.06
C VAL A 137 -30.64 -13.56 0.98
N HIS A 138 -30.28 -13.18 -0.24
CA HIS A 138 -30.15 -14.10 -1.36
C HIS A 138 -28.67 -14.36 -1.69
N VAL A 139 -28.34 -15.57 -2.15
CA VAL A 139 -27.02 -15.95 -2.69
C VAL A 139 -27.08 -15.90 -4.22
N ALA A 140 -26.20 -15.13 -4.86
CA ALA A 140 -26.15 -15.01 -6.32
C ALA A 140 -25.79 -16.36 -6.96
N THR A 141 -26.58 -16.79 -7.96
CA THR A 141 -26.40 -18.07 -8.68
C THR A 141 -25.75 -17.92 -10.05
N ALA A 142 -25.69 -16.70 -10.55
CA ALA A 142 -25.03 -16.29 -11.79
C ALA A 142 -24.27 -14.98 -11.52
N PRO A 143 -23.21 -14.66 -12.28
CA PRO A 143 -22.55 -13.37 -12.16
C PRO A 143 -23.51 -12.24 -12.53
N PHE A 144 -23.38 -11.08 -11.88
CA PHE A 144 -24.19 -9.90 -12.17
C PHE A 144 -23.39 -8.61 -11.98
N VAL A 145 -23.85 -7.55 -12.65
CA VAL A 145 -23.24 -6.22 -12.62
C VAL A 145 -23.94 -5.36 -11.58
N GLY A 146 -23.17 -4.68 -10.72
CA GLY A 146 -23.67 -3.60 -9.87
C GLY A 146 -22.81 -2.34 -9.98
N LYS A 147 -23.44 -1.18 -9.77
CA LYS A 147 -22.75 0.11 -9.61
C LYS A 147 -22.64 0.43 -8.11
N VAL A 148 -21.42 0.35 -7.58
CA VAL A 148 -21.17 0.62 -6.15
C VAL A 148 -21.23 2.13 -5.91
N ARG A 149 -22.12 2.57 -5.02
CA ARG A 149 -22.25 3.98 -4.64
C ARG A 149 -21.58 4.28 -3.29
N ARG A 150 -21.41 3.27 -2.43
CA ARG A 150 -20.53 3.27 -1.25
C ARG A 150 -19.92 1.89 -1.06
N ALA A 151 -18.65 1.82 -0.64
CA ALA A 151 -18.12 0.62 -0.01
C ALA A 151 -18.13 0.83 1.51
N LEU A 152 -19.03 0.16 2.23
CA LEU A 152 -19.09 0.23 3.70
C LEU A 152 -18.10 -0.78 4.30
N VAL A 153 -17.30 -0.34 5.28
CA VAL A 153 -16.15 -1.09 5.80
C VAL A 153 -15.98 -1.01 7.32
N THR A 154 -16.74 -0.14 7.98
CA THR A 154 -16.68 0.09 9.43
C THR A 154 -18.08 0.40 9.96
N ALA A 155 -18.42 -0.09 11.14
CA ALA A 155 -19.69 0.24 11.78
C ALA A 155 -19.57 1.59 12.51
N PRO A 156 -20.42 2.60 12.23
CA PRO A 156 -20.28 3.93 12.82
C PRO A 156 -20.50 3.91 14.34
N SER A 157 -19.75 4.77 15.04
CA SER A 157 -20.06 5.17 16.42
C SER A 157 -21.14 6.24 16.42
N ILE A 158 -22.15 6.04 17.26
CA ILE A 158 -23.39 6.83 17.29
C ILE A 158 -23.52 7.48 18.66
N ALA A 159 -23.72 8.80 18.70
CA ALA A 159 -24.18 9.55 19.85
C ALA A 159 -25.64 9.98 19.64
N VAL A 160 -26.47 9.84 20.67
CA VAL A 160 -27.83 10.38 20.69
C VAL A 160 -27.88 11.57 21.65
N PHE A 161 -28.33 12.71 21.16
CA PHE A 161 -28.52 13.91 21.97
C PHE A 161 -29.81 13.77 22.79
N ALA A 162 -29.70 13.87 24.12
CA ALA A 162 -30.83 13.88 25.05
C ALA A 162 -31.53 15.25 25.04
N ASP A 163 -32.23 15.49 23.93
CA ASP A 163 -32.92 16.73 23.60
C ASP A 163 -34.30 16.89 24.25
N GLY A 164 -34.72 15.89 25.02
CA GLY A 164 -36.03 15.78 25.64
C GLY A 164 -36.99 14.87 24.88
N ASN A 165 -36.64 14.37 23.70
CA ASN A 165 -37.43 13.47 22.86
C ASN A 165 -36.56 12.35 22.22
N GLU A 166 -35.40 12.07 22.82
CA GLU A 166 -34.41 11.09 22.37
C GLU A 166 -34.92 9.64 22.24
N ASP A 167 -36.07 9.32 22.86
CA ASP A 167 -36.75 8.04 22.68
C ASP A 167 -37.22 7.78 21.24
N ILE A 168 -37.28 8.81 20.40
CA ILE A 168 -37.51 8.68 18.95
C ILE A 168 -36.30 7.99 18.28
N ALA A 169 -35.08 8.48 18.53
CA ALA A 169 -33.85 7.87 18.01
C ALA A 169 -33.69 6.44 18.55
N PHE A 170 -33.90 6.25 19.86
CA PHE A 170 -33.86 4.91 20.47
C PHE A 170 -34.90 3.97 19.86
N SER A 171 -36.10 4.46 19.52
CA SER A 171 -37.14 3.67 18.84
C SER A 171 -36.71 3.24 17.44
N TYR A 172 -36.11 4.13 16.64
CA TYR A 172 -35.59 3.81 15.31
C TYR A 172 -34.44 2.79 15.38
N LEU A 173 -33.45 3.01 16.24
CA LEU A 173 -32.28 2.13 16.41
C LEU A 173 -32.67 0.75 16.95
N ASN A 174 -33.59 0.69 17.93
CA ASN A 174 -34.14 -0.58 18.44
C ASN A 174 -35.02 -1.32 17.42
N ALA A 175 -35.68 -0.61 16.50
CA ALA A 175 -36.41 -1.23 15.38
C ALA A 175 -35.46 -1.83 14.32
N ALA A 176 -34.25 -1.28 14.18
CA ALA A 176 -33.18 -1.91 13.42
C ALA A 176 -32.46 -3.05 14.18
N ALA A 177 -32.39 -2.97 15.51
CA ALA A 177 -31.46 -3.71 16.38
C ALA A 177 -29.99 -3.31 16.17
N ILE A 178 -29.78 -2.02 15.92
CA ILE A 178 -28.47 -1.36 16.08
C ILE A 178 -28.34 -1.02 17.58
N PRO A 179 -27.40 -1.64 18.32
CA PRO A 179 -27.23 -1.42 19.76
C PRO A 179 -26.41 -0.15 20.07
N ASP A 180 -26.23 0.14 21.35
CA ASP A 180 -25.19 1.04 21.86
C ASP A 180 -23.77 0.46 21.63
N SER A 181 -22.73 1.27 21.82
CA SER A 181 -21.32 0.87 21.65
C SER A 181 -20.88 -0.27 22.58
N THR A 182 -21.64 -0.51 23.66
CA THR A 182 -21.42 -1.62 24.60
C THR A 182 -22.23 -2.88 24.26
N GLY A 183 -22.99 -2.87 23.16
CA GLY A 183 -23.80 -3.98 22.68
C GLY A 183 -25.19 -4.12 23.32
N LYS A 184 -25.69 -3.11 24.04
CA LYS A 184 -27.05 -3.11 24.64
C LYS A 184 -28.09 -2.53 23.69
N ALA A 185 -29.34 -2.96 23.82
CA ALA A 185 -30.48 -2.25 23.24
C ALA A 185 -30.67 -0.88 23.94
N TRP A 186 -31.08 0.14 23.18
CA TRP A 186 -31.28 1.51 23.68
C TRP A 186 -32.51 1.60 24.61
N PRO A 187 -32.62 2.63 25.47
CA PRO A 187 -33.79 2.82 26.33
C PRO A 187 -35.10 2.89 25.52
N THR A 188 -36.16 2.20 25.96
CA THR A 188 -37.47 2.22 25.26
C THR A 188 -38.32 3.47 25.56
N LYS A 189 -37.72 4.45 26.24
CA LYS A 189 -38.28 5.74 26.67
C LYS A 189 -37.14 6.62 27.17
N LYS A 190 -37.36 7.93 27.29
CA LYS A 190 -36.42 8.82 27.98
C LYS A 190 -36.27 8.49 29.46
N LEU A 191 -35.10 8.83 30.01
CA LEU A 191 -34.67 8.56 31.39
C LEU A 191 -34.35 9.87 32.13
N ASP A 192 -34.53 9.86 33.45
CA ASP A 192 -34.21 11.03 34.30
C ASP A 192 -32.69 11.25 34.49
N SER A 193 -31.86 10.31 34.02
CA SER A 193 -30.39 10.42 33.98
C SER A 193 -29.77 9.41 33.02
N TYR A 194 -28.72 9.83 32.30
CA TYR A 194 -27.97 9.00 31.36
C TYR A 194 -26.56 8.60 31.82
N ALA A 195 -26.22 8.78 33.10
CA ALA A 195 -24.87 8.51 33.65
C ALA A 195 -24.34 7.06 33.53
N ALA A 196 -25.13 6.13 32.97
CA ALA A 196 -24.72 4.75 32.65
C ALA A 196 -24.72 4.43 31.13
N TRP A 197 -24.96 5.44 30.29
CA TRP A 197 -25.06 5.37 28.83
C TRP A 197 -24.02 6.32 28.21
N ARG A 198 -22.87 5.78 27.81
CA ARG A 198 -21.78 6.56 27.20
C ARG A 198 -22.24 7.33 25.95
N ASP A 199 -23.13 6.71 25.19
CA ASP A 199 -23.53 7.15 23.86
C ASP A 199 -24.78 8.05 23.87
N VAL A 200 -25.18 8.56 25.04
CA VAL A 200 -26.30 9.50 25.19
C VAL A 200 -25.82 10.77 25.87
N MET A 201 -25.82 11.88 25.13
CA MET A 201 -25.24 13.16 25.56
C MET A 201 -26.32 14.15 25.98
N THR A 202 -26.26 14.64 27.21
CA THR A 202 -27.15 15.72 27.68
C THR A 202 -26.71 17.11 27.20
N VAL A 203 -27.60 18.10 27.26
CA VAL A 203 -27.30 19.50 26.87
C VAL A 203 -25.99 20.02 27.48
N PRO A 204 -25.69 19.87 28.79
CA PRO A 204 -24.42 20.33 29.35
C PRO A 204 -23.21 19.45 28.99
N GLN A 205 -23.41 18.21 28.51
CA GLN A 205 -22.32 17.39 28.01
C GLN A 205 -21.90 17.80 26.59
N VAL A 206 -22.85 18.20 25.74
CA VAL A 206 -22.50 18.73 24.41
C VAL A 206 -22.02 20.18 24.49
N ALA A 207 -22.55 21.00 25.41
CA ALA A 207 -22.13 22.39 25.59
C ALA A 207 -20.77 22.58 26.31
N GLY A 208 -20.17 21.51 26.84
CA GLY A 208 -18.85 21.57 27.48
C GLY A 208 -18.78 22.35 28.80
N GLU A 209 -17.58 22.83 29.13
CA GLU A 209 -17.26 23.67 30.30
C GLU A 209 -17.12 25.16 29.95
N THR A 210 -16.79 25.54 28.70
CA THR A 210 -16.64 26.96 28.31
C THR A 210 -17.72 27.46 27.34
N SER A 211 -17.45 28.57 26.65
CA SER A 211 -18.28 29.08 25.54
C SER A 211 -17.43 29.89 24.56
N THR A 212 -16.21 29.40 24.33
CA THR A 212 -15.09 30.13 23.71
C THR A 212 -14.04 29.18 23.13
N ASP A 213 -13.78 28.07 23.81
CA ASP A 213 -13.51 26.84 23.08
C ASP A 213 -14.87 26.28 22.64
N HIS A 214 -14.89 25.59 21.51
CA HIS A 214 -16.07 24.98 20.91
C HIS A 214 -15.78 23.51 20.57
N ALA A 215 -14.75 22.92 21.19
CA ALA A 215 -14.44 21.50 21.15
C ALA A 215 -14.06 20.94 22.54
N ASP A 216 -14.64 21.52 23.61
CA ASP A 216 -14.46 21.06 25.01
C ASP A 216 -15.64 20.21 25.54
N GLY A 217 -16.69 20.05 24.72
CA GLY A 217 -17.80 19.13 24.96
C GLY A 217 -17.48 17.64 24.72
N SER A 218 -18.36 16.78 25.25
CA SER A 218 -18.26 15.31 25.24
C SER A 218 -18.42 14.66 23.85
N LEU A 219 -18.49 15.45 22.78
CA LEU A 219 -18.33 14.98 21.40
C LEU A 219 -16.84 14.72 21.08
N PHE A 220 -15.92 15.30 21.83
CA PHE A 220 -14.48 15.33 21.57
C PHE A 220 -13.65 14.61 22.64
N ASP A 221 -12.37 14.40 22.33
CA ASP A 221 -11.32 14.06 23.30
C ASP A 221 -10.65 15.31 23.89
N ASP A 222 -9.72 15.11 24.84
CA ASP A 222 -8.89 16.17 25.45
C ASP A 222 -7.97 16.92 24.43
N ALA A 223 -8.07 16.63 23.12
CA ALA A 223 -7.29 17.23 22.03
C ALA A 223 -8.17 17.72 20.85
N GLY A 224 -9.50 17.80 21.01
CA GLY A 224 -10.44 18.33 20.01
C GLY A 224 -10.80 17.38 18.85
N ASN A 225 -10.43 16.09 18.90
CA ASN A 225 -10.80 15.09 17.89
C ASN A 225 -12.19 14.48 18.19
N PRO A 226 -13.05 14.25 17.19
CA PRO A 226 -14.38 13.70 17.40
C PRO A 226 -14.34 12.22 17.84
N LEU A 227 -15.05 11.89 18.92
CA LEU A 227 -15.21 10.53 19.46
C LEU A 227 -16.31 9.71 18.76
N TYR A 228 -17.16 10.37 17.98
CA TYR A 228 -18.33 9.78 17.32
C TYR A 228 -18.33 10.12 15.83
N CYS A 229 -18.85 9.20 15.01
CA CYS A 229 -19.06 9.47 13.59
C CYS A 229 -20.41 10.13 13.31
N GLN A 230 -21.38 9.88 14.19
CA GLN A 230 -22.80 10.20 14.02
C GLN A 230 -23.33 10.86 15.30
N LEU A 231 -24.00 12.01 15.19
CA LEU A 231 -24.75 12.64 16.28
C LEU A 231 -26.22 12.81 15.86
N MET A 232 -27.15 12.44 16.74
CA MET A 232 -28.58 12.36 16.42
C MET A 232 -29.43 13.19 17.37
N THR A 233 -30.25 14.09 16.81
CA THR A 233 -31.26 14.88 17.54
C THR A 233 -32.61 14.82 16.81
N MET A 234 -33.72 14.93 17.54
CA MET A 234 -35.04 14.43 17.11
C MET A 234 -36.17 15.44 17.25
N HIS A 235 -36.16 16.24 18.32
CA HIS A 235 -37.12 17.31 18.58
C HIS A 235 -36.58 18.19 19.71
N TRP A 236 -35.38 18.75 19.54
CA TRP A 236 -34.81 19.69 20.49
C TRP A 236 -35.59 21.00 20.47
N GLY A 237 -36.08 21.44 21.63
CA GLY A 237 -36.99 22.58 21.72
C GLY A 237 -36.35 23.87 21.22
N VAL A 238 -36.98 24.58 20.27
CA VAL A 238 -36.40 25.81 19.65
C VAL A 238 -36.19 26.94 20.67
N LYS A 239 -36.85 26.89 21.83
CA LYS A 239 -36.68 27.82 22.96
C LYS A 239 -35.73 27.31 24.05
N ASP A 240 -35.44 26.02 24.00
CA ASP A 240 -34.53 25.30 24.89
C ASP A 240 -33.16 25.10 24.20
N ALA A 241 -33.01 25.69 23.01
CA ALA A 241 -31.79 25.77 22.21
C ALA A 241 -30.73 26.60 22.94
N VAL A 242 -29.50 26.09 22.95
CA VAL A 242 -28.32 26.73 23.54
C VAL A 242 -27.32 26.96 22.42
N ASP A 243 -26.93 28.22 22.19
CA ASP A 243 -26.03 28.61 21.10
C ASP A 243 -24.72 27.79 21.11
N GLU A 244 -24.19 27.52 22.31
CA GLU A 244 -22.95 26.76 22.50
C GLU A 244 -23.04 25.31 22.00
N VAL A 245 -24.18 24.63 22.22
CA VAL A 245 -24.39 23.27 21.67
C VAL A 245 -24.33 23.29 20.14
N VAL A 246 -24.76 24.38 19.49
CA VAL A 246 -24.70 24.50 18.04
C VAL A 246 -23.29 24.89 17.57
N ALA A 247 -22.53 25.62 18.38
CA ALA A 247 -21.11 25.89 18.14
C ALA A 247 -20.27 24.58 18.20
N GLU A 248 -20.47 23.77 19.23
CA GLU A 248 -19.89 22.43 19.40
C GLU A 248 -20.30 21.49 18.24
N MET A 249 -21.57 21.49 17.83
CA MET A 249 -22.01 20.76 16.62
C MET A 249 -21.30 21.27 15.36
N ARG A 250 -21.06 22.58 15.22
CA ARG A 250 -20.31 23.14 14.08
C ARG A 250 -18.83 22.70 14.10
N SER A 251 -18.19 22.63 15.26
CA SER A 251 -16.84 22.07 15.41
C SER A 251 -16.79 20.57 15.12
N PHE A 252 -17.83 19.84 15.48
CA PHE A 252 -17.93 18.41 15.22
C PHE A 252 -18.02 18.18 13.70
N LEU A 253 -18.76 19.04 13.00
CA LEU A 253 -18.88 19.10 11.54
C LEU A 253 -17.72 19.84 10.83
N ASN A 254 -16.74 20.39 11.56
CA ASN A 254 -15.46 20.81 10.97
C ASN A 254 -14.54 19.62 10.66
N HIS A 255 -14.89 18.44 11.19
CA HIS A 255 -14.32 17.12 10.90
C HIS A 255 -15.30 16.30 10.04
N PRO A 256 -14.87 15.22 9.36
CA PRO A 256 -15.70 14.41 8.46
C PRO A 256 -16.70 13.49 9.22
N THR A 257 -17.61 14.10 9.96
CA THR A 257 -18.65 13.47 10.77
C THR A 257 -20.05 13.69 10.18
N HIS A 258 -21.10 13.22 10.85
CA HIS A 258 -22.49 13.46 10.46
C HIS A 258 -23.37 13.92 11.63
N VAL A 259 -24.25 14.89 11.39
CA VAL A 259 -25.36 15.26 12.31
C VAL A 259 -26.71 15.03 11.62
N PHE A 260 -27.56 14.19 12.22
CA PHE A 260 -28.95 14.03 11.84
C PHE A 260 -29.86 14.86 12.76
N ALA A 261 -30.79 15.63 12.19
CA ALA A 261 -31.81 16.37 12.94
C ALA A 261 -33.23 16.16 12.38
N GLU A 262 -34.22 15.97 13.27
CA GLU A 262 -35.65 15.90 12.94
C GLU A 262 -36.45 17.05 13.61
N CYS A 263 -37.58 17.46 13.00
CA CYS A 263 -38.56 18.41 13.54
C CYS A 263 -37.97 19.72 14.13
N GLN A 264 -38.18 19.98 15.43
CA GLN A 264 -37.69 21.21 16.09
C GLN A 264 -36.17 21.29 16.10
N ALA A 265 -35.43 20.17 16.07
CA ALA A 265 -33.98 20.20 16.11
C ALA A 265 -33.39 20.88 14.86
N VAL A 266 -33.97 20.65 13.68
CA VAL A 266 -33.58 21.35 12.44
C VAL A 266 -33.76 22.86 12.57
N ASN A 267 -34.83 23.32 13.22
CA ASN A 267 -35.11 24.73 13.45
C ASN A 267 -34.17 25.31 14.53
N ALA A 268 -33.99 24.60 15.64
CA ALA A 268 -33.10 24.96 16.74
C ALA A 268 -31.63 25.08 16.30
N ILE A 269 -31.18 24.26 15.34
CA ILE A 269 -29.84 24.30 14.74
C ILE A 269 -29.78 25.32 13.60
N GLU A 270 -30.54 25.15 12.51
CA GLU A 270 -30.32 25.94 11.30
C GLU A 270 -30.72 27.41 11.47
N ASN A 271 -31.65 27.74 12.37
CA ASN A 271 -31.98 29.13 12.72
C ASN A 271 -31.13 29.71 13.86
N ASN A 272 -30.13 29.00 14.37
CA ASN A 272 -29.15 29.51 15.33
C ASN A 272 -28.12 30.47 14.65
N PRO A 273 -27.47 31.40 15.38
CA PRO A 273 -26.30 32.13 14.87
C PRO A 273 -25.10 31.24 14.51
N HIS A 274 -24.83 30.18 15.27
CA HIS A 274 -23.73 29.23 15.04
C HIS A 274 -24.09 28.10 14.05
N GLY A 275 -25.37 27.98 13.70
CA GLY A 275 -25.90 27.03 12.71
C GLY A 275 -25.57 27.42 11.27
N ARG A 276 -26.61 27.63 10.44
CA ARG A 276 -26.45 28.00 9.01
C ARG A 276 -25.61 26.98 8.24
N PHE A 277 -25.91 25.70 8.40
CA PHE A 277 -25.12 24.61 7.84
C PHE A 277 -25.44 24.34 6.36
N LEU A 278 -26.69 24.49 5.94
CA LEU A 278 -27.13 24.29 4.55
C LEU A 278 -27.57 25.59 3.86
N THR A 279 -27.88 26.64 4.64
CA THR A 279 -28.53 27.87 4.18
C THR A 279 -27.93 29.15 4.77
N PRO A 280 -27.80 30.25 4.00
CA PRO A 280 -27.27 31.52 4.52
C PRO A 280 -28.19 32.20 5.55
N LYS A 281 -29.53 32.07 5.43
CA LYS A 281 -30.51 32.78 6.30
C LYS A 281 -31.44 31.85 7.08
N GLY A 282 -31.26 30.53 7.00
CA GLY A 282 -32.11 29.55 7.69
C GLY A 282 -33.45 29.28 7.02
N TYR A 283 -34.35 28.66 7.78
CA TYR A 283 -35.67 28.22 7.27
C TYR A 283 -36.84 29.01 7.85
N VAL A 284 -37.80 29.32 6.96
CA VAL A 284 -39.19 29.58 7.31
C VAL A 284 -39.89 28.24 7.50
N ILE A 285 -40.59 28.05 8.62
CA ILE A 285 -41.36 26.83 8.89
C ILE A 285 -42.73 26.93 8.25
N GLU A 286 -43.12 25.93 7.46
CA GLU A 286 -44.39 25.91 6.74
C GLU A 286 -45.16 24.58 6.93
N GLY A 287 -46.48 24.62 6.70
CA GLY A 287 -47.39 23.49 6.94
C GLY A 287 -47.26 22.37 5.91
N SER A 288 -47.42 21.11 6.36
CA SER A 288 -47.17 19.86 5.64
C SER A 288 -47.55 19.91 4.16
N PRO A 289 -46.67 19.51 3.23
CA PRO A 289 -47.01 19.43 1.82
C PRO A 289 -48.01 18.30 1.56
N SER A 290 -48.92 18.52 0.60
CA SER A 290 -50.02 17.59 0.32
C SER A 290 -49.60 16.38 -0.55
N LYS A 291 -48.48 16.53 -1.26
CA LYS A 291 -47.78 15.55 -2.07
C LYS A 291 -46.31 15.93 -2.08
N VAL A 292 -45.43 14.96 -2.29
CA VAL A 292 -43.98 15.20 -2.42
C VAL A 292 -43.46 14.79 -3.80
N GLU A 293 -42.35 15.40 -4.18
CA GLU A 293 -41.53 15.08 -5.34
C GLU A 293 -40.12 14.68 -4.87
N HIS A 294 -39.43 13.90 -5.70
CA HIS A 294 -38.21 13.19 -5.32
C HIS A 294 -37.07 13.55 -6.27
N HIS A 295 -35.94 13.97 -5.71
CA HIS A 295 -34.73 14.35 -6.44
C HIS A 295 -33.56 13.47 -5.99
N HIS A 296 -32.53 13.39 -6.83
CA HIS A 296 -31.27 12.66 -6.54
C HIS A 296 -31.50 11.22 -6.06
N VAL A 297 -32.41 10.49 -6.73
CA VAL A 297 -32.88 9.16 -6.30
C VAL A 297 -31.82 8.06 -6.46
N ASP A 298 -30.67 8.39 -7.05
CA ASP A 298 -29.45 7.60 -7.12
C ASP A 298 -28.47 7.87 -5.94
N TYR A 299 -28.76 8.83 -5.07
CA TYR A 299 -27.94 9.13 -3.88
C TYR A 299 -28.33 8.18 -2.73
N ALA A 300 -27.36 7.74 -1.94
CA ALA A 300 -27.55 6.84 -0.80
C ALA A 300 -28.63 7.34 0.21
N PHE A 301 -28.59 8.63 0.55
CA PHE A 301 -29.58 9.27 1.41
C PHE A 301 -31.03 9.18 0.89
N ALA A 302 -31.24 9.10 -0.43
CA ALA A 302 -32.56 9.05 -1.05
C ALA A 302 -33.13 7.63 -1.21
N GLN A 303 -32.41 6.59 -0.77
CA GLN A 303 -32.77 5.21 -1.09
C GLN A 303 -34.02 4.70 -0.37
N MET A 304 -35.09 4.53 -1.16
CA MET A 304 -36.35 3.91 -0.77
C MET A 304 -37.02 3.14 -1.92
N ASP A 305 -37.94 2.24 -1.56
CA ASP A 305 -38.86 1.56 -2.49
C ASP A 305 -40.28 1.67 -1.93
N GLY A 306 -41.25 2.03 -2.77
CA GLY A 306 -42.61 2.38 -2.35
C GLY A 306 -42.81 3.87 -2.02
N THR A 307 -44.02 4.23 -1.58
CA THR A 307 -44.44 5.63 -1.38
C THR A 307 -43.91 6.24 -0.08
N PHE A 308 -43.38 7.47 -0.14
CA PHE A 308 -43.06 8.27 1.05
C PHE A 308 -44.33 8.88 1.68
N GLY A 309 -44.51 8.72 2.99
CA GLY A 309 -45.62 9.29 3.74
C GLY A 309 -45.17 10.39 4.70
N VAL A 310 -45.51 11.64 4.40
CA VAL A 310 -45.26 12.79 5.28
C VAL A 310 -45.89 12.60 6.67
N VAL A 311 -45.21 13.11 7.69
CA VAL A 311 -45.72 13.12 9.07
C VAL A 311 -45.86 14.58 9.54
N GLY A 312 -46.87 14.86 10.35
CA GLY A 312 -47.05 16.16 10.97
C GLY A 312 -46.01 16.42 12.07
N GLY A 313 -45.99 17.64 12.59
CA GLY A 313 -45.11 18.09 13.67
C GLY A 313 -45.34 19.57 13.92
N SER A 314 -44.48 20.19 14.74
CA SER A 314 -44.35 21.65 14.77
C SER A 314 -43.63 22.17 13.51
N GLU A 315 -42.70 21.38 12.96
CA GLU A 315 -41.94 21.66 11.74
C GLU A 315 -42.19 20.57 10.69
N PRO A 316 -43.35 20.58 10.01
CA PRO A 316 -43.68 19.55 9.03
C PRO A 316 -43.11 19.81 7.62
N SER A 317 -42.53 20.99 7.37
CA SER A 317 -41.71 21.30 6.18
C SER A 317 -40.92 22.60 6.37
N TYR A 318 -39.84 22.74 5.60
CA TYR A 318 -38.94 23.89 5.63
C TYR A 318 -38.96 24.65 4.29
N SER A 319 -38.84 25.97 4.35
CA SER A 319 -38.93 26.85 3.18
C SER A 319 -37.84 27.91 3.26
N LEU A 320 -37.11 28.15 2.18
CA LEU A 320 -36.14 29.25 2.13
C LEU A 320 -36.85 30.62 2.17
N PRO A 321 -36.27 31.61 2.89
CA PRO A 321 -36.69 33.01 2.82
C PRO A 321 -36.70 33.55 1.38
N ALA A 322 -37.52 34.58 1.13
CA ALA A 322 -37.65 35.16 -0.21
C ALA A 322 -36.31 35.75 -0.70
N GLY A 323 -35.75 35.18 -1.77
CA GLY A 323 -34.43 35.58 -2.27
C GLY A 323 -33.26 34.98 -1.48
N ASP A 324 -33.44 33.82 -0.85
CA ASP A 324 -32.36 32.97 -0.35
C ASP A 324 -32.26 31.68 -1.18
N ALA A 325 -31.10 31.01 -1.09
CA ALA A 325 -30.78 29.75 -1.76
C ALA A 325 -30.10 28.81 -0.76
N TYR A 326 -30.02 27.51 -1.07
CA TYR A 326 -29.04 26.63 -0.41
C TYR A 326 -27.61 27.05 -0.82
N TYR A 327 -26.60 26.66 -0.05
CA TYR A 327 -25.21 26.88 -0.49
C TYR A 327 -24.85 26.07 -1.76
N VAL A 328 -25.50 24.92 -1.96
CA VAL A 328 -25.39 24.06 -3.15
C VAL A 328 -26.77 23.50 -3.51
N ASP A 329 -27.06 23.39 -4.81
CA ASP A 329 -28.41 23.07 -5.30
C ASP A 329 -28.81 21.59 -5.13
N ASP A 330 -27.85 20.66 -4.99
CA ASP A 330 -28.11 19.20 -4.92
C ASP A 330 -28.34 18.65 -3.49
N VAL A 331 -28.77 19.55 -2.61
CA VAL A 331 -28.96 19.33 -1.16
C VAL A 331 -30.37 18.83 -0.80
N VAL A 332 -31.36 18.92 -1.69
CA VAL A 332 -32.76 18.54 -1.40
C VAL A 332 -33.17 17.28 -2.15
N MET A 333 -33.65 16.27 -1.42
CA MET A 333 -34.04 14.96 -1.99
C MET A 333 -35.55 14.72 -1.94
N ILE A 334 -36.28 15.42 -1.05
CA ILE A 334 -37.76 15.41 -1.02
C ILE A 334 -38.29 16.83 -0.79
N THR A 335 -39.13 17.31 -1.70
CA THR A 335 -39.79 18.63 -1.66
C THR A 335 -41.28 18.52 -1.95
N GLU A 336 -42.06 19.62 -1.93
CA GLU A 336 -43.47 19.59 -2.35
C GLU A 336 -43.60 19.41 -3.86
N ALA A 337 -44.53 18.55 -4.28
CA ALA A 337 -44.70 18.24 -5.69
C ALA A 337 -45.16 19.45 -6.53
N GLY A 338 -44.36 19.82 -7.53
CA GLY A 338 -44.62 20.96 -8.41
C GLY A 338 -44.26 22.33 -7.84
N THR A 339 -43.46 22.41 -6.77
CA THR A 339 -42.78 23.65 -6.35
C THR A 339 -41.27 23.59 -6.63
N PRO A 340 -40.58 24.72 -6.80
CA PRO A 340 -39.12 24.72 -6.88
C PRO A 340 -38.49 24.32 -5.53
N ILE A 341 -37.28 23.76 -5.58
CA ILE A 341 -36.43 23.53 -4.40
C ILE A 341 -36.35 24.80 -3.54
N GLY A 342 -36.35 24.63 -2.23
CA GLY A 342 -36.46 25.73 -1.28
C GLY A 342 -37.90 26.01 -0.85
N LYS A 343 -38.89 25.19 -1.19
CA LYS A 343 -40.31 25.40 -0.89
C LYS A 343 -40.95 24.14 -0.33
N ARG A 344 -41.18 24.15 0.98
CA ARG A 344 -41.74 23.02 1.75
C ARG A 344 -40.97 21.71 1.55
N ASP A 345 -39.65 21.85 1.61
CA ASP A 345 -38.69 20.77 1.61
C ASP A 345 -38.86 19.91 2.88
N VAL A 346 -38.65 18.60 2.73
CA VAL A 346 -38.96 17.57 3.74
C VAL A 346 -37.75 16.71 4.09
N TRP A 347 -36.85 16.45 3.13
CA TRP A 347 -35.61 15.71 3.35
C TRP A 347 -34.48 16.39 2.58
N MET A 348 -33.49 16.87 3.32
CA MET A 348 -32.33 17.59 2.80
C MET A 348 -31.06 17.04 3.44
N THR A 349 -29.96 16.98 2.69
CA THR A 349 -28.64 16.66 3.24
C THR A 349 -27.52 17.34 2.45
N GLY A 350 -26.45 17.74 3.14
CA GLY A 350 -25.32 18.44 2.51
C GLY A 350 -24.10 18.53 3.41
N TYR A 351 -22.93 18.80 2.81
CA TYR A 351 -21.75 19.25 3.56
C TYR A 351 -21.99 20.64 4.14
N ILE A 352 -21.48 20.91 5.36
CA ILE A 352 -21.66 22.23 5.97
C ILE A 352 -21.03 23.35 5.14
N ASP A 353 -21.65 24.53 5.19
CA ASP A 353 -21.27 25.74 4.44
C ASP A 353 -21.22 25.55 2.91
N GLY A 354 -21.81 24.45 2.40
CA GLY A 354 -21.70 24.05 0.99
C GLY A 354 -20.31 23.60 0.57
N ALA A 355 -19.47 23.14 1.50
CA ALA A 355 -18.06 22.84 1.24
C ALA A 355 -17.80 21.87 0.08
N CYS A 356 -18.76 20.99 -0.23
CA CYS A 356 -18.80 20.17 -1.45
C CYS A 356 -20.25 19.89 -1.90
N PRO A 357 -20.50 19.67 -3.21
CA PRO A 357 -21.77 19.15 -3.69
C PRO A 357 -21.93 17.67 -3.33
N MET A 358 -23.17 17.22 -3.10
CA MET A 358 -23.44 15.82 -2.73
C MET A 358 -23.15 14.83 -3.88
N SER A 359 -23.15 15.30 -5.13
CA SER A 359 -22.69 14.58 -6.32
C SER A 359 -21.21 14.19 -6.27
N SER A 360 -20.36 14.96 -5.60
CA SER A 360 -18.94 14.61 -5.42
C SER A 360 -18.72 13.35 -4.59
N THR A 361 -19.75 12.89 -3.86
CA THR A 361 -19.73 11.61 -3.16
C THR A 361 -19.91 10.41 -4.11
N VAL A 362 -20.09 10.58 -5.42
CA VAL A 362 -20.06 9.46 -6.37
C VAL A 362 -18.66 8.84 -6.35
N VAL A 363 -18.56 7.58 -5.89
CA VAL A 363 -17.29 6.86 -5.85
C VAL A 363 -16.85 6.48 -7.26
N VAL A 364 -15.98 7.30 -7.85
CA VAL A 364 -15.26 6.93 -9.08
C VAL A 364 -13.92 6.32 -8.71
N LEU A 365 -13.89 4.99 -8.56
CA LEU A 365 -12.65 4.26 -8.38
C LEU A 365 -11.75 4.42 -9.62
N GLY A 366 -10.75 5.29 -9.53
CA GLY A 366 -9.72 5.49 -10.56
C GLY A 366 -10.02 6.57 -11.62
N SER A 367 -10.57 7.72 -11.22
CA SER A 367 -10.61 8.92 -12.08
C SER A 367 -9.29 9.70 -12.03
N GLU A 368 -8.36 9.37 -12.92
CA GLU A 368 -7.53 10.43 -13.52
C GLU A 368 -8.42 11.23 -14.49
N SER A 369 -8.26 12.55 -14.54
CA SER A 369 -9.22 13.45 -15.19
C SER A 369 -8.99 13.60 -16.69
N GLU A 370 -9.84 12.96 -17.50
CA GLU A 370 -10.01 13.37 -18.90
C GLU A 370 -10.67 14.76 -18.95
N ALA A 371 -9.96 15.75 -19.50
CA ALA A 371 -10.43 17.12 -19.54
C ALA A 371 -11.69 17.29 -20.42
N PRO A 372 -12.76 17.93 -19.93
CA PRO A 372 -13.94 18.20 -20.75
C PRO A 372 -13.63 19.11 -21.95
N GLY A 373 -14.30 18.83 -23.07
CA GLY A 373 -14.27 19.71 -24.25
C GLY A 373 -14.87 21.09 -23.99
N ASP A 374 -14.56 22.02 -24.88
CA ASP A 374 -14.81 23.46 -24.83
C ASP A 374 -16.30 23.88 -24.93
N GLY A 375 -17.09 23.51 -23.92
CA GLY A 375 -18.49 23.93 -23.73
C GLY A 375 -18.65 25.00 -22.65
N GLU A 376 -18.74 26.27 -23.04
CA GLU A 376 -18.82 27.41 -22.10
C GLU A 376 -20.18 27.48 -21.36
N LEU A 377 -20.15 27.28 -20.03
CA LEU A 377 -21.33 27.37 -19.16
C LEU A 377 -21.66 28.83 -18.75
N PRO A 378 -22.94 29.17 -18.49
CA PRO A 378 -23.34 30.54 -18.19
C PRO A 378 -22.83 31.03 -16.82
N PRO A 379 -22.41 32.30 -16.70
CA PRO A 379 -21.86 32.83 -15.46
C PRO A 379 -22.95 33.09 -14.41
N GLY A 380 -22.85 32.44 -13.24
CA GLY A 380 -23.73 32.73 -12.10
C GLY A 380 -23.53 31.86 -10.85
N SER A 381 -23.23 30.58 -11.00
CA SER A 381 -23.02 29.65 -9.88
C SER A 381 -21.57 29.65 -9.42
N GLY A 382 -21.33 29.93 -8.13
CA GLY A 382 -20.00 29.90 -7.51
C GLY A 382 -19.49 28.49 -7.15
N ALA A 383 -20.07 27.44 -7.72
CA ALA A 383 -19.66 26.05 -7.49
C ALA A 383 -18.47 25.69 -8.40
N PRO A 384 -17.50 24.88 -7.91
CA PRO A 384 -16.45 24.32 -8.77
C PRO A 384 -17.06 23.36 -9.81
N PRO A 385 -16.43 23.18 -10.98
CA PRO A 385 -16.88 22.20 -11.97
C PRO A 385 -16.80 20.77 -11.39
N PRO A 386 -17.70 19.84 -11.80
CA PRO A 386 -17.87 18.52 -11.18
C PRO A 386 -16.79 17.49 -11.58
N THR A 387 -15.55 17.94 -11.82
CA THR A 387 -14.42 17.13 -12.30
C THR A 387 -13.23 17.10 -11.34
N GLU A 388 -13.18 17.99 -10.36
CA GLU A 388 -12.25 17.89 -9.24
C GLU A 388 -12.89 17.04 -8.12
N PRO A 389 -12.21 16.03 -7.57
CA PRO A 389 -12.74 15.26 -6.45
C PRO A 389 -12.83 16.14 -5.20
N CYS A 390 -13.94 16.00 -4.45
CA CYS A 390 -14.11 16.69 -3.18
C CYS A 390 -13.08 16.20 -2.15
N THR A 391 -12.13 17.07 -1.77
CA THR A 391 -11.17 16.81 -0.68
C THR A 391 -11.55 17.52 0.62
N SER A 392 -12.85 17.72 0.87
CA SER A 392 -13.34 18.43 2.06
C SER A 392 -13.24 17.55 3.31
N THR A 393 -12.63 18.08 4.36
CA THR A 393 -12.65 17.47 5.71
C THR A 393 -13.89 17.88 6.51
N LYS A 394 -14.87 18.55 5.91
CA LYS A 394 -16.11 18.95 6.59
C LYS A 394 -17.08 17.79 6.69
N GLY A 395 -17.87 17.78 7.76
CA GLY A 395 -18.96 16.85 7.96
C GLY A 395 -20.21 17.21 7.18
N LYS A 396 -21.16 16.28 7.21
CA LYS A 396 -22.48 16.38 6.56
C LYS A 396 -23.58 16.52 7.58
N VAL A 397 -24.66 17.21 7.22
CA VAL A 397 -25.90 17.22 8.00
C VAL A 397 -27.07 16.71 7.18
N SER A 398 -27.99 16.00 7.82
CA SER A 398 -29.26 15.61 7.21
C SER A 398 -30.44 16.06 8.07
N TYR A 399 -31.42 16.69 7.44
CA TYR A 399 -32.57 17.32 8.07
C TYR A 399 -33.87 16.69 7.57
N LEU A 400 -34.67 16.15 8.50
CA LEU A 400 -35.96 15.51 8.21
C LEU A 400 -37.12 16.28 8.83
N ALA A 401 -38.06 16.72 8.01
CA ALA A 401 -39.28 17.41 8.46
C ALA A 401 -40.34 16.43 8.96
N GLY A 402 -41.27 16.91 9.79
CA GLY A 402 -42.25 16.08 10.49
C GLY A 402 -41.67 15.48 11.77
N HIS A 403 -42.48 14.73 12.52
CA HIS A 403 -42.13 14.26 13.86
C HIS A 403 -42.57 12.81 14.13
N LYS A 404 -41.65 11.99 14.60
CA LYS A 404 -41.84 10.60 15.05
C LYS A 404 -42.46 9.73 13.96
N TYR A 405 -41.67 9.50 12.91
CA TYR A 405 -41.95 8.52 11.87
C TYR A 405 -42.17 7.12 12.48
N THR A 406 -42.92 6.26 11.80
CA THR A 406 -43.38 5.00 12.42
C THR A 406 -42.45 3.83 12.11
N VAL A 407 -42.18 3.00 13.11
CA VAL A 407 -41.41 1.75 12.95
C VAL A 407 -42.29 0.58 12.46
N SER A 408 -43.45 0.87 11.88
CA SER A 408 -44.46 -0.13 11.51
C SER A 408 -44.11 -0.82 10.19
N LEU A 409 -44.29 -2.14 10.14
CA LEU A 409 -44.04 -2.98 8.96
C LEU A 409 -45.26 -3.90 8.71
N PRO A 410 -45.56 -4.32 7.47
CA PRO A 410 -44.82 -4.08 6.21
C PRO A 410 -44.73 -2.61 5.79
N MET A 411 -43.60 -2.22 5.19
CA MET A 411 -43.33 -0.84 4.78
C MET A 411 -44.23 -0.38 3.62
N SER A 412 -44.59 -1.29 2.70
CA SER A 412 -45.53 -1.05 1.59
C SER A 412 -46.91 -0.55 2.04
N GLN A 413 -47.35 -0.98 3.23
CA GLN A 413 -48.63 -0.58 3.85
C GLN A 413 -48.46 0.59 4.83
N ASN A 414 -47.22 0.93 5.19
CA ASN A 414 -46.87 1.96 6.16
C ASN A 414 -45.90 2.98 5.51
N PRO A 415 -46.38 3.86 4.60
CA PRO A 415 -45.51 4.82 3.90
C PRO A 415 -44.81 5.82 4.85
N LYS A 416 -45.34 5.99 6.07
CA LYS A 416 -44.72 6.74 7.17
C LYS A 416 -43.52 6.03 7.82
N SER A 417 -43.15 4.84 7.38
CA SER A 417 -41.93 4.14 7.82
C SER A 417 -40.73 4.49 6.95
N GLN A 418 -40.95 5.15 5.80
CA GLN A 418 -39.85 5.61 4.95
C GLN A 418 -38.99 6.67 5.65
N GLY A 419 -39.55 7.58 6.47
CA GLY A 419 -38.72 8.54 7.22
C GLY A 419 -37.75 7.86 8.19
N THR A 420 -38.18 6.79 8.88
CA THR A 420 -37.26 5.95 9.67
C THR A 420 -36.22 5.25 8.80
N ARG A 421 -36.55 4.88 7.55
CA ARG A 421 -35.57 4.37 6.58
C ARG A 421 -34.55 5.45 6.17
N LEU A 422 -34.97 6.70 5.94
CA LEU A 422 -34.06 7.81 5.61
C LEU A 422 -33.08 8.11 6.77
N PHE A 423 -33.56 8.05 8.02
CA PHE A 423 -32.71 8.08 9.22
C PHE A 423 -31.70 6.92 9.27
N LEU A 424 -32.13 5.70 8.93
CA LEU A 424 -31.21 4.55 8.86
C LEU A 424 -30.28 4.59 7.65
N ASN A 425 -30.64 5.28 6.56
CA ASN A 425 -29.75 5.54 5.44
C ASN A 425 -28.60 6.47 5.86
N SER A 426 -28.90 7.58 6.55
CA SER A 426 -27.88 8.58 6.93
C SER A 426 -26.82 8.03 7.89
N LEU A 427 -27.11 6.98 8.66
CA LEU A 427 -26.14 6.29 9.53
C LEU A 427 -24.87 5.86 8.78
N PHE A 428 -25.05 5.24 7.61
CA PHE A 428 -23.97 4.66 6.81
C PHE A 428 -23.30 5.69 5.88
N GLU A 429 -23.67 6.97 6.03
CA GLU A 429 -23.14 8.11 5.28
C GLU A 429 -22.23 9.04 6.11
N ALA A 430 -21.95 8.70 7.37
CA ALA A 430 -20.79 9.28 8.05
C ALA A 430 -19.52 8.71 7.42
N ASP A 431 -18.55 9.57 7.08
CA ASP A 431 -17.42 9.17 6.25
C ASP A 431 -16.52 8.11 6.94
N CYS A 432 -16.55 8.00 8.28
CA CYS A 432 -15.85 6.94 9.02
C CYS A 432 -16.35 5.52 8.68
N ALA A 433 -17.56 5.38 8.14
CA ALA A 433 -18.17 4.09 7.81
C ALA A 433 -17.82 3.61 6.39
N VAL A 434 -17.42 4.53 5.52
CA VAL A 434 -17.20 4.32 4.08
C VAL A 434 -15.70 4.19 3.76
N ALA A 435 -15.36 3.47 2.70
CA ALA A 435 -13.97 3.18 2.33
C ALA A 435 -13.15 4.45 2.06
N GLU A 436 -13.81 5.47 1.50
CA GLU A 436 -13.24 6.76 1.12
C GLU A 436 -12.82 7.60 2.35
N GLY A 437 -13.44 7.35 3.51
CA GLY A 437 -13.14 7.99 4.79
C GLY A 437 -12.45 7.07 5.80
N GLN A 438 -11.73 6.03 5.36
CA GLN A 438 -10.86 5.27 6.27
C GLN A 438 -9.51 5.98 6.48
N PRO A 439 -8.87 5.85 7.65
CA PRO A 439 -7.50 6.29 7.84
C PRO A 439 -6.51 5.55 6.93
N ASN A 440 -5.59 6.28 6.30
CA ASN A 440 -4.49 5.74 5.53
C ASN A 440 -3.24 5.73 6.42
N VAL A 441 -2.76 4.54 6.80
CA VAL A 441 -1.67 4.38 7.77
C VAL A 441 -0.44 3.79 7.09
N SER A 442 0.67 4.52 7.12
CA SER A 442 1.99 3.94 6.85
C SER A 442 2.55 3.38 8.15
N LEU A 443 2.86 2.08 8.16
CA LEU A 443 3.56 1.42 9.26
C LEU A 443 4.78 0.67 8.72
N GLN A 444 5.97 1.08 9.15
CA GLN A 444 7.24 0.48 8.77
C GLN A 444 7.98 -0.01 10.00
N LEU A 445 8.57 -1.20 9.89
CA LEU A 445 9.55 -1.74 10.83
C LEU A 445 10.90 -1.78 10.12
N SER A 446 11.96 -1.37 10.80
CA SER A 446 13.34 -1.55 10.36
C SER A 446 14.23 -2.06 11.49
N GLY A 447 15.23 -2.85 11.13
CA GLY A 447 16.22 -3.44 12.02
C GLY A 447 17.39 -3.99 11.20
N PRO A 448 18.45 -4.50 11.84
CA PRO A 448 19.58 -5.11 11.15
C PRO A 448 19.16 -6.40 10.42
N ALA A 449 19.68 -6.62 9.21
CA ALA A 449 19.47 -7.87 8.47
C ALA A 449 20.32 -9.02 9.05
N SER A 450 21.52 -8.72 9.53
CA SER A 450 22.40 -9.63 10.26
C SER A 450 23.05 -8.95 11.47
N THR A 451 23.49 -9.73 12.45
CA THR A 451 24.24 -9.28 13.64
C THR A 451 25.17 -10.37 14.15
N LEU A 452 26.30 -9.97 14.74
CA LEU A 452 27.20 -10.83 15.52
C LEU A 452 27.04 -10.60 17.03
N VAL A 453 26.39 -9.49 17.42
CA VAL A 453 26.05 -9.21 18.82
C VAL A 453 24.59 -9.57 19.13
N PRO A 454 24.28 -10.13 20.31
CA PRO A 454 22.93 -10.56 20.64
C PRO A 454 21.95 -9.41 20.89
N GLU A 455 22.42 -8.19 21.19
CA GLU A 455 21.54 -7.02 21.38
C GLU A 455 21.35 -6.26 20.07
N VAL A 456 20.10 -6.22 19.58
CA VAL A 456 19.71 -5.52 18.35
C VAL A 456 18.61 -4.49 18.62
N ALA A 457 18.61 -3.42 17.84
CA ALA A 457 17.61 -2.36 17.92
C ALA A 457 16.66 -2.38 16.71
N PHE A 458 15.36 -2.41 16.99
CA PHE A 458 14.30 -2.25 16.01
C PHE A 458 13.67 -0.86 16.10
N THR A 459 13.35 -0.27 14.96
CA THR A 459 12.69 1.04 14.83
C THR A 459 11.34 0.87 14.14
N VAL A 460 10.28 1.41 14.73
CA VAL A 460 8.94 1.49 14.15
C VAL A 460 8.66 2.94 13.76
N ASN A 461 8.31 3.16 12.50
CA ASN A 461 7.81 4.43 12.00
C ASN A 461 6.34 4.28 11.62
N ALA A 462 5.47 5.04 12.30
CA ALA A 462 4.02 5.03 12.06
C ALA A 462 3.54 6.44 11.72
N VAL A 463 2.82 6.62 10.60
CA VAL A 463 2.31 7.92 10.15
C VAL A 463 0.87 7.77 9.66
N ASN A 464 0.01 8.68 10.12
CA ASN A 464 -1.38 8.79 9.67
C ASN A 464 -1.51 9.79 8.52
N PHE A 465 -1.64 9.29 7.29
CA PHE A 465 -1.94 10.06 6.09
C PHE A 465 -3.44 10.12 5.77
N GLY A 466 -4.31 9.57 6.63
CA GLY A 466 -5.75 9.52 6.42
C GLY A 466 -6.48 10.82 6.72
N PRO A 467 -7.71 11.00 6.20
CA PRO A 467 -8.56 12.16 6.51
C PRO A 467 -9.18 12.12 7.92
N PHE A 468 -8.89 11.09 8.74
CA PHE A 468 -9.38 10.91 10.10
C PHE A 468 -8.23 10.70 11.09
N PRO A 469 -8.35 11.15 12.36
CA PRO A 469 -7.43 10.79 13.42
C PRO A 469 -7.54 9.30 13.77
N LEU A 470 -6.43 8.66 14.13
CA LEU A 470 -6.42 7.31 14.71
C LEU A 470 -6.77 7.43 16.19
N LEU A 471 -7.96 6.99 16.60
CA LEU A 471 -8.38 7.04 18.00
C LEU A 471 -7.81 5.83 18.76
N VAL A 472 -7.32 6.04 19.98
CA VAL A 472 -6.73 5.00 20.86
C VAL A 472 -5.71 4.14 20.12
N ALA A 473 -4.80 4.80 19.41
CA ALA A 473 -3.73 4.15 18.67
C ALA A 473 -2.73 3.48 19.63
N GLU A 474 -2.35 2.25 19.30
CA GLU A 474 -1.37 1.46 20.03
C GLU A 474 -0.44 0.75 19.04
N ALA A 475 0.85 1.07 19.09
CA ALA A 475 1.88 0.37 18.33
C ALA A 475 2.43 -0.81 19.14
N SER A 476 2.94 -1.83 18.45
CA SER A 476 3.58 -2.99 19.06
C SER A 476 4.58 -3.66 18.12
N ILE A 477 5.52 -4.43 18.69
CA ILE A 477 6.36 -5.40 17.97
C ILE A 477 6.17 -6.76 18.64
N ALA A 478 5.81 -7.78 17.88
CA ALA A 478 5.78 -9.16 18.37
C ALA A 478 7.20 -9.75 18.46
N LEU A 479 7.50 -10.49 19.52
CA LEU A 479 8.83 -11.06 19.78
C LEU A 479 8.80 -12.59 19.73
N PRO A 480 9.73 -13.24 19.00
CA PRO A 480 9.92 -14.69 19.07
C PRO A 480 10.23 -15.20 20.48
N ALA A 481 9.94 -16.48 20.72
CA ALA A 481 10.15 -17.10 22.03
C ALA A 481 11.63 -17.05 22.44
N GLY A 482 11.89 -16.56 23.66
CA GLY A 482 13.24 -16.43 24.21
C GLY A 482 13.90 -15.07 23.97
N VAL A 483 13.40 -14.25 23.05
CA VAL A 483 13.84 -12.86 22.89
C VAL A 483 13.42 -12.04 24.11
N THR A 484 14.29 -11.16 24.59
CA THR A 484 14.04 -10.33 25.78
C THR A 484 14.25 -8.85 25.49
N VAL A 485 13.50 -7.97 26.14
CA VAL A 485 13.56 -6.52 25.91
C VAL A 485 14.54 -5.87 26.88
N THR A 486 15.48 -5.08 26.37
CA THR A 486 16.42 -4.30 27.21
C THR A 486 15.90 -2.87 27.39
N THR A 487 15.47 -2.21 26.31
CA THR A 487 14.92 -0.84 26.36
C THR A 487 13.79 -0.64 25.34
N ALA A 488 12.93 0.34 25.61
CA ALA A 488 12.01 0.90 24.61
C ALA A 488 11.89 2.41 24.82
N SER A 489 11.92 3.19 23.74
CA SER A 489 11.71 4.64 23.77
C SER A 489 10.20 4.98 23.79
N GLY A 490 9.85 6.27 23.85
CA GLY A 490 8.45 6.71 23.73
C GLY A 490 7.49 6.20 24.83
N GLY A 491 8.01 5.75 25.98
CA GLY A 491 7.21 5.14 27.04
C GLY A 491 6.77 3.69 26.77
N GLY A 492 7.38 3.02 25.81
CA GLY A 492 7.09 1.62 25.49
C GLY A 492 7.39 0.66 26.63
N PHE A 493 6.66 -0.45 26.69
CA PHE A 493 6.82 -1.49 27.72
C PHE A 493 6.66 -2.90 27.14
N TYR A 494 7.25 -3.89 27.80
CA TYR A 494 7.05 -5.29 27.47
C TYR A 494 5.76 -5.83 28.10
N GLU A 495 4.94 -6.52 27.31
CA GLU A 495 3.72 -7.22 27.73
C GLU A 495 3.96 -8.74 27.75
N PRO A 496 4.14 -9.36 28.93
CA PRO A 496 4.37 -10.80 29.04
C PRO A 496 3.18 -11.65 28.58
N ALA A 497 1.96 -11.11 28.53
CA ALA A 497 0.78 -11.87 28.11
C ALA A 497 0.71 -12.11 26.59
N THR A 498 1.34 -11.24 25.78
CA THR A 498 1.36 -11.33 24.32
C THR A 498 2.77 -11.44 23.72
N HIS A 499 3.81 -11.50 24.56
CA HIS A 499 5.22 -11.53 24.13
C HIS A 499 5.56 -10.40 23.14
N SER A 500 5.21 -9.16 23.49
CA SER A 500 5.41 -8.00 22.61
C SER A 500 5.90 -6.77 23.36
N VAL A 501 6.63 -5.89 22.67
CA VAL A 501 6.76 -4.49 23.08
C VAL A 501 5.51 -3.76 22.64
N ARG A 502 4.97 -2.87 23.49
CA ARG A 502 3.74 -2.08 23.22
C ARG A 502 3.96 -0.61 23.59
N TRP A 503 3.34 0.29 22.82
CA TRP A 503 3.31 1.73 23.03
C TRP A 503 1.87 2.24 22.95
N LEU A 504 1.37 2.81 24.05
CA LEU A 504 0.06 3.47 24.08
C LEU A 504 0.23 4.90 23.56
N LEU A 505 -0.08 5.12 22.28
CA LEU A 505 0.18 6.41 21.60
C LEU A 505 -0.92 7.45 21.85
N GLY A 506 -2.10 7.02 22.32
CA GLY A 506 -3.26 7.90 22.43
C GLY A 506 -3.84 8.18 21.05
N ASN A 507 -4.26 9.41 20.78
CA ASN A 507 -4.95 9.73 19.52
C ASN A 507 -3.96 10.39 18.54
N MET A 508 -3.76 9.79 17.37
CA MET A 508 -2.86 10.33 16.33
C MET A 508 -3.66 11.16 15.32
N ALA A 509 -3.48 12.48 15.35
CA ALA A 509 -4.12 13.42 14.44
C ALA A 509 -3.79 13.13 12.95
N VAL A 510 -4.54 13.77 12.04
CA VAL A 510 -4.26 13.76 10.60
C VAL A 510 -2.87 14.35 10.34
N GLY A 511 -2.04 13.65 9.58
CA GLY A 511 -0.64 14.02 9.32
C GLY A 511 0.34 13.74 10.46
N ALA A 512 -0.12 13.24 11.62
CA ALA A 512 0.75 12.93 12.75
C ALA A 512 1.58 11.67 12.49
N GLY A 513 2.84 11.70 12.92
CA GLY A 513 3.76 10.57 12.84
C GLY A 513 4.59 10.39 14.11
N VAL A 514 4.98 9.15 14.38
CA VAL A 514 5.87 8.78 15.50
C VAL A 514 6.97 7.83 15.02
N THR A 515 8.16 8.04 15.59
CA THR A 515 9.30 7.11 15.51
C THR A 515 9.52 6.53 16.89
N LEU A 516 9.50 5.20 16.99
CA LEU A 516 9.60 4.43 18.23
C LEU A 516 10.74 3.43 18.08
N THR A 517 11.46 3.12 19.15
CA THR A 517 12.57 2.15 19.13
C THR A 517 12.47 1.17 20.28
N ALA A 518 12.86 -0.08 20.04
CA ALA A 518 13.02 -1.12 21.05
C ALA A 518 14.32 -1.88 20.83
N SER A 519 15.14 -1.97 21.88
CA SER A 519 16.31 -2.85 21.89
C SER A 519 15.93 -4.18 22.55
N VAL A 520 16.39 -5.27 21.94
CA VAL A 520 16.11 -6.64 22.38
C VAL A 520 17.36 -7.49 22.33
N VAL A 521 17.49 -8.41 23.28
CA VAL A 521 18.53 -9.45 23.31
C VAL A 521 17.95 -10.75 22.75
N LEU A 522 18.59 -11.23 21.69
CA LEU A 522 18.36 -12.51 21.03
C LEU A 522 19.06 -13.63 21.84
N PRO A 523 18.40 -14.78 22.12
CA PRO A 523 18.89 -15.75 23.11
C PRO A 523 20.05 -16.64 22.63
N SER A 524 20.25 -16.78 21.31
CA SER A 524 21.30 -17.59 20.68
C SER A 524 21.38 -17.26 19.18
N PRO A 525 22.45 -17.62 18.48
CA PRO A 525 22.47 -17.63 17.02
C PRO A 525 21.25 -18.34 16.41
N GLY A 526 20.79 -17.85 15.27
CA GLY A 526 19.56 -18.24 14.58
C GLY A 526 18.88 -17.08 13.85
N SER A 527 17.82 -17.40 13.11
CA SER A 527 17.01 -16.41 12.37
C SER A 527 15.79 -15.99 13.18
N TYR A 528 15.57 -14.67 13.29
CA TYR A 528 14.50 -14.06 14.08
C TYR A 528 13.63 -13.15 13.21
N GLU A 529 12.37 -13.55 13.01
CA GLU A 529 11.37 -12.74 12.32
C GLU A 529 10.60 -11.85 13.31
N HIS A 530 10.50 -10.56 12.99
CA HIS A 530 9.78 -9.55 13.75
C HIS A 530 8.80 -8.80 12.85
N ALA A 531 7.60 -8.51 13.36
CA ALA A 531 6.63 -7.66 12.68
C ALA A 531 6.07 -6.61 13.64
N ALA A 532 5.89 -5.38 13.16
CA ALA A 532 5.20 -4.34 13.89
C ALA A 532 3.70 -4.39 13.61
N SER A 533 2.88 -3.99 14.57
CA SER A 533 1.44 -3.83 14.43
C SER A 533 0.97 -2.53 15.07
N LEU A 534 0.23 -1.71 14.33
CA LEU A 534 -0.49 -0.54 14.83
C LEU A 534 -1.98 -0.87 14.87
N SER A 535 -2.56 -0.88 16.06
CA SER A 535 -4.01 -0.96 16.25
C SER A 535 -4.59 0.41 16.54
N TYR A 536 -5.85 0.65 16.15
CA TYR A 536 -6.59 1.86 16.44
C TYR A 536 -8.11 1.61 16.38
N VAL A 537 -8.89 2.50 16.97
CA VAL A 537 -10.35 2.48 16.95
C VAL A 537 -10.88 3.37 15.82
N LEU A 538 -11.85 2.87 15.07
CA LEU A 538 -12.61 3.62 14.07
C LEU A 538 -14.07 3.19 14.13
N GLY A 539 -14.98 4.15 14.25
CA GLY A 539 -16.39 3.85 14.56
C GLY A 539 -16.50 3.07 15.86
N VAL A 540 -16.97 1.82 15.80
CA VAL A 540 -16.94 0.87 16.93
C VAL A 540 -16.03 -0.35 16.69
N ASN A 541 -15.24 -0.36 15.61
CA ASN A 541 -14.29 -1.42 15.28
C ASN A 541 -12.89 -1.08 15.82
N THR A 542 -12.10 -2.11 16.15
CA THR A 542 -10.64 -1.97 16.33
C THR A 542 -9.96 -2.49 15.06
N LYS A 543 -9.38 -1.58 14.28
CA LYS A 543 -8.58 -1.91 13.09
C LYS A 543 -7.14 -2.22 13.51
N VAL A 544 -6.44 -3.01 12.70
CA VAL A 544 -5.02 -3.32 12.87
C VAL A 544 -4.33 -3.25 11.51
N VAL A 545 -3.17 -2.60 11.46
CA VAL A 545 -2.25 -2.57 10.31
C VAL A 545 -0.94 -3.21 10.74
N THR A 546 -0.39 -4.08 9.92
CA THR A 546 0.88 -4.79 10.17
C THR A 546 1.96 -4.28 9.21
N SER A 547 3.21 -4.16 9.66
CA SER A 547 4.34 -3.89 8.76
C SER A 547 4.65 -5.13 7.92
N THR A 548 5.45 -4.96 6.86
CA THR A 548 6.28 -6.05 6.35
C THR A 548 7.14 -6.61 7.50
N PRO A 549 7.31 -7.94 7.63
CA PRO A 549 8.25 -8.50 8.59
C PRO A 549 9.70 -8.11 8.27
N VAL A 550 10.51 -7.94 9.32
CA VAL A 550 11.96 -7.86 9.26
C VAL A 550 12.53 -9.15 9.81
N VAL A 551 13.46 -9.76 9.08
CA VAL A 551 14.22 -10.92 9.54
C VAL A 551 15.63 -10.46 9.89
N THR A 552 16.07 -10.77 11.10
CA THR A 552 17.45 -10.59 11.56
C THR A 552 18.08 -11.97 11.72
N LEU A 553 19.20 -12.20 11.04
CA LEU A 553 20.08 -13.33 11.28
C LEU A 553 21.07 -12.97 12.39
N PHE A 554 21.07 -13.70 13.49
CA PHE A 554 22.12 -13.61 14.50
C PHE A 554 23.04 -14.81 14.27
N ASP A 555 24.29 -14.56 13.94
CA ASP A 555 25.32 -15.58 13.86
C ASP A 555 26.27 -15.48 15.07
N ALA A 556 27.02 -16.54 15.35
CA ALA A 556 28.11 -16.45 16.31
C ALA A 556 29.33 -15.80 15.65
N ASP A 557 30.18 -15.24 16.50
CA ASP A 557 31.52 -14.70 16.26
C ASP A 557 32.31 -15.25 17.45
N SER A 558 33.08 -16.33 17.20
CA SER A 558 33.51 -17.24 18.27
C SER A 558 34.87 -16.89 18.89
N ASP A 559 35.70 -16.10 18.22
CA ASP A 559 36.94 -15.52 18.76
C ASP A 559 36.90 -13.99 18.91
N GLY A 560 36.06 -13.28 18.17
CA GLY A 560 35.82 -11.85 18.29
C GLY A 560 36.52 -10.97 17.25
N ASP A 561 36.89 -11.52 16.09
CA ASP A 561 37.57 -10.79 15.01
C ASP A 561 36.62 -9.89 14.18
N GLY A 562 35.34 -10.27 14.09
CA GLY A 562 34.32 -9.60 13.30
C GLY A 562 33.66 -10.48 12.22
N CYS A 563 34.01 -11.75 12.13
CA CYS A 563 33.41 -12.71 11.21
C CYS A 563 32.24 -13.47 11.84
N PRO A 564 31.23 -13.86 11.02
CA PRO A 564 30.31 -14.92 11.39
C PRO A 564 30.97 -16.31 11.29
N ASP A 565 30.78 -17.16 12.30
CA ASP A 565 31.08 -18.62 12.32
C ASP A 565 30.69 -19.32 11.00
N ALA A 566 29.59 -18.86 10.39
CA ALA A 566 29.00 -19.42 9.17
C ALA A 566 29.65 -18.93 7.87
N ALA A 567 30.35 -17.80 7.89
CA ALA A 567 31.10 -17.26 6.74
C ALA A 567 32.50 -17.88 6.68
N GLU A 568 33.20 -17.95 7.81
CA GLU A 568 34.48 -18.65 7.99
C GLU A 568 34.40 -20.10 7.49
N LEU A 569 33.40 -20.85 7.98
CA LEU A 569 33.16 -22.24 7.57
C LEU A 569 32.77 -22.40 6.09
N ALA A 570 32.44 -21.31 5.39
CA ALA A 570 32.18 -21.26 3.96
C ALA A 570 33.40 -20.80 3.14
N ALA A 571 34.27 -19.95 3.71
CA ALA A 571 35.58 -19.60 3.18
C ALA A 571 36.60 -20.75 3.34
N GLY A 572 36.39 -21.62 4.35
CA GLY A 572 37.24 -22.77 4.66
C GLY A 572 38.09 -22.60 5.92
N THR A 573 37.82 -21.55 6.70
CA THR A 573 38.62 -21.10 7.85
C THR A 573 38.07 -21.63 9.19
N LEU A 574 38.57 -21.16 10.34
CA LEU A 574 38.36 -21.79 11.66
C LEU A 574 37.71 -20.87 12.73
N PRO A 575 36.37 -21.00 12.98
CA PRO A 575 35.60 -20.26 14.01
C PRO A 575 36.10 -20.39 15.46
N GLY A 576 37.16 -19.67 15.81
CA GLY A 576 37.87 -19.78 17.07
C GLY A 576 39.38 -19.51 17.00
N GLU A 577 39.93 -19.22 15.83
CA GLU A 577 41.30 -18.79 15.59
C GLU A 577 41.27 -17.62 14.56
N SER A 578 41.29 -16.37 15.06
CA SER A 578 41.07 -15.09 14.33
C SER A 578 42.12 -14.69 13.27
N ASP A 579 42.85 -15.67 12.75
CA ASP A 579 44.03 -15.61 11.87
C ASP A 579 44.33 -17.09 11.58
N THR A 580 43.57 -17.70 10.65
CA THR A 580 43.52 -19.16 10.47
C THR A 580 44.85 -19.77 10.03
N ASP A 581 45.68 -19.01 9.31
CA ASP A 581 46.93 -19.49 8.73
C ASP A 581 48.21 -18.91 9.38
N GLY A 582 48.11 -17.80 10.12
CA GLY A 582 49.13 -17.26 11.01
C GLY A 582 49.96 -16.11 10.45
N ASP A 583 49.44 -15.33 9.50
CA ASP A 583 50.17 -14.24 8.82
C ASP A 583 50.10 -12.87 9.52
N LEU A 584 49.24 -12.75 10.55
CA LEU A 584 48.91 -11.57 11.35
C LEU A 584 47.80 -10.65 10.79
N ILE A 585 46.99 -11.13 9.85
CA ILE A 585 45.75 -10.49 9.37
C ILE A 585 44.57 -11.43 9.62
N SER A 586 43.40 -10.86 9.96
CA SER A 586 42.21 -11.63 10.36
C SER A 586 41.38 -12.09 9.16
N ASP A 587 40.76 -13.27 9.26
CA ASP A 587 40.05 -13.98 8.20
C ASP A 587 39.00 -13.13 7.44
N CYS A 588 38.44 -12.09 8.08
CA CYS A 588 37.46 -11.16 7.46
C CYS A 588 38.09 -10.05 6.60
N ASP A 589 39.28 -9.60 6.98
CA ASP A 589 40.04 -8.55 6.32
C ASP A 589 41.05 -9.16 5.33
N ASP A 590 41.18 -10.50 5.28
CA ASP A 590 42.05 -11.21 4.36
C ASP A 590 41.37 -11.77 3.10
N VAL A 591 42.12 -11.69 2.01
CA VAL A 591 41.74 -12.09 0.66
C VAL A 591 42.00 -13.58 0.44
N CYS A 592 42.94 -14.17 1.18
CA CYS A 592 43.40 -15.55 1.04
C CYS A 592 43.53 -16.33 2.37
N PRO A 593 42.51 -16.34 3.28
CA PRO A 593 42.62 -16.66 4.72
C PRO A 593 42.83 -18.14 5.07
N THR A 594 43.65 -18.83 4.29
CA THR A 594 44.06 -20.24 4.40
C THR A 594 45.49 -20.46 3.86
N LEU A 595 46.20 -19.39 3.48
CA LEU A 595 47.51 -19.36 2.82
C LEU A 595 48.33 -18.15 3.34
N PRO A 596 49.32 -18.34 4.22
CA PRO A 596 49.92 -17.22 4.97
C PRO A 596 50.64 -16.20 4.08
N ASN A 597 50.05 -15.02 3.90
CA ASN A 597 50.55 -13.99 2.99
C ASN A 597 50.15 -12.54 3.37
N PRO A 598 50.98 -11.82 4.16
CA PRO A 598 50.63 -10.50 4.70
C PRO A 598 50.75 -9.36 3.66
N LEU A 599 50.64 -9.67 2.36
CA LEU A 599 50.61 -8.73 1.24
C LEU A 599 49.21 -8.58 0.62
N GLN A 600 48.37 -9.62 0.70
CA GLN A 600 46.93 -9.61 0.33
C GLN A 600 46.56 -9.21 -1.12
N ASP A 601 47.53 -8.97 -2.00
CA ASP A 601 47.30 -8.28 -3.28
C ASP A 601 47.34 -9.23 -4.48
N LEU A 602 46.17 -9.75 -4.87
CA LEU A 602 46.00 -10.56 -6.08
C LEU A 602 46.40 -9.85 -7.38
N SER A 603 46.59 -8.52 -7.36
CA SER A 603 46.92 -7.71 -8.54
C SER A 603 48.41 -7.40 -8.70
N SER A 604 49.23 -7.59 -7.65
CA SER A 604 50.68 -7.36 -7.70
C SER A 604 51.58 -8.36 -6.96
N ASP A 605 51.04 -9.26 -6.13
CA ASP A 605 51.80 -10.35 -5.51
C ASP A 605 52.07 -11.52 -6.50
N PRO A 606 53.34 -11.84 -6.83
CA PRO A 606 53.66 -12.96 -7.71
C PRO A 606 53.32 -14.34 -7.12
N ASP A 607 53.11 -14.48 -5.81
CA ASP A 607 52.76 -15.77 -5.19
C ASP A 607 51.23 -16.04 -5.16
N HIS A 608 50.39 -15.02 -5.40
CA HIS A 608 48.91 -15.11 -5.34
C HIS A 608 48.21 -14.41 -6.53
N CYS A 609 48.86 -14.35 -7.70
CA CYS A 609 48.42 -13.53 -8.82
C CYS A 609 47.11 -14.02 -9.44
N GLY A 610 46.09 -13.16 -9.46
CA GLY A 610 44.74 -13.47 -9.93
C GLY A 610 43.99 -14.54 -9.11
N GLY A 611 44.56 -15.00 -7.98
CA GLY A 611 43.92 -15.97 -7.11
C GLY A 611 44.83 -16.56 -6.03
N CYS A 612 44.21 -16.93 -4.91
CA CYS A 612 44.93 -17.43 -3.74
C CYS A 612 45.72 -18.71 -4.03
N GLY A 613 47.04 -18.65 -3.82
CA GLY A 613 47.98 -19.75 -4.09
C GLY A 613 48.33 -19.93 -5.57
N VAL A 614 47.95 -18.99 -6.44
CA VAL A 614 48.32 -18.97 -7.86
C VAL A 614 49.66 -18.27 -8.01
N ALA A 615 50.73 -18.99 -7.65
CA ALA A 615 52.09 -18.50 -7.85
C ALA A 615 52.46 -18.46 -9.34
N CYS A 616 53.02 -17.34 -9.79
CA CYS A 616 53.52 -17.13 -11.13
C CYS A 616 54.80 -17.94 -11.37
N LEU A 617 54.64 -19.17 -11.85
CA LEU A 617 55.75 -20.08 -12.16
C LEU A 617 56.16 -19.96 -13.63
N LEU A 618 57.03 -19.00 -13.93
CA LEU A 618 57.54 -18.75 -15.28
C LEU A 618 58.86 -19.51 -15.53
N SER A 619 59.07 -19.99 -16.76
CA SER A 619 60.30 -20.74 -17.11
C SER A 619 61.43 -19.79 -17.44
N ASN A 620 62.58 -19.94 -16.78
CA ASN A 620 63.80 -19.14 -16.98
C ASN A 620 63.57 -17.60 -16.87
N ALA A 621 62.64 -17.19 -16.01
CA ALA A 621 62.21 -15.81 -15.88
C ALA A 621 61.84 -15.47 -14.42
N GLY A 622 62.17 -14.24 -14.01
CA GLY A 622 61.67 -13.65 -12.77
C GLY A 622 60.19 -13.26 -12.93
N PRO A 623 59.29 -13.78 -12.09
CA PRO A 623 57.87 -13.45 -12.18
C PRO A 623 57.53 -12.08 -11.58
N ALA A 624 56.52 -11.44 -12.18
CA ALA A 624 55.71 -10.40 -11.54
C ALA A 624 54.22 -10.70 -11.75
N CYS A 625 53.37 -10.05 -10.96
CA CYS A 625 51.95 -9.95 -11.22
C CYS A 625 51.62 -8.51 -11.61
N GLU A 626 50.84 -8.29 -12.66
CA GLU A 626 50.36 -6.97 -13.05
C GLU A 626 48.89 -7.03 -13.45
N ASN A 627 48.00 -6.47 -12.62
CA ASN A 627 46.55 -6.43 -12.85
C ASN A 627 45.90 -7.82 -12.94
N GLU A 628 46.25 -8.71 -12.01
CA GLU A 628 45.76 -10.10 -11.91
C GLU A 628 46.34 -11.09 -12.95
N ASP A 629 47.14 -10.62 -13.92
CA ASP A 629 47.87 -11.45 -14.89
C ASP A 629 49.35 -11.65 -14.48
N CYS A 630 49.86 -12.88 -14.61
CA CYS A 630 51.28 -13.19 -14.44
C CYS A 630 52.10 -12.70 -15.64
N VAL A 631 53.12 -11.89 -15.38
CA VAL A 631 54.00 -11.29 -16.41
C VAL A 631 55.47 -11.54 -16.13
N ILE A 632 56.30 -11.52 -17.18
CA ILE A 632 57.75 -11.61 -17.07
C ILE A 632 58.29 -10.28 -16.56
N ALA A 633 58.85 -10.25 -15.36
CA ALA A 633 59.53 -9.07 -14.82
C ALA A 633 60.88 -8.85 -15.51
N ALA A 634 61.60 -9.94 -15.75
CA ALA A 634 62.80 -10.05 -16.57
C ALA A 634 63.10 -11.54 -16.85
N CYS A 635 63.77 -11.84 -17.96
CA CYS A 635 64.39 -13.16 -18.13
C CYS A 635 65.55 -13.36 -17.14
N ASP A 636 65.84 -14.62 -16.82
CA ASP A 636 67.07 -15.00 -16.12
C ASP A 636 68.32 -14.64 -16.95
N ASP A 637 69.44 -14.37 -16.29
CA ASP A 637 70.72 -14.02 -16.93
C ASP A 637 71.09 -15.02 -18.05
N GLY A 638 71.03 -14.56 -19.32
CA GLY A 638 71.36 -15.36 -20.50
C GLY A 638 70.18 -16.04 -21.19
N TRP A 639 68.94 -15.69 -20.86
CA TRP A 639 67.71 -16.11 -21.57
C TRP A 639 66.99 -14.95 -22.24
N LEU A 640 66.19 -15.27 -23.27
CA LEU A 640 65.37 -14.35 -24.03
C LEU A 640 63.94 -14.89 -24.15
N ASP A 641 62.97 -14.01 -23.91
CA ASP A 641 61.57 -14.14 -24.36
C ASP A 641 61.57 -13.84 -25.87
N CYS A 642 61.17 -14.83 -26.67
CA CYS A 642 61.24 -14.75 -28.12
C CYS A 642 59.89 -14.64 -28.84
N ASP A 643 58.76 -14.88 -28.15
CA ASP A 643 57.42 -14.75 -28.74
C ASP A 643 56.51 -13.71 -28.05
N GLY A 644 56.93 -13.17 -26.90
CA GLY A 644 56.24 -12.15 -26.12
C GLY A 644 55.19 -12.70 -25.15
N THR A 645 55.20 -14.01 -24.85
CA THR A 645 54.14 -14.69 -24.09
C THR A 645 54.60 -15.11 -22.70
N PRO A 646 54.15 -14.45 -21.60
CA PRO A 646 54.50 -14.84 -20.24
C PRO A 646 54.21 -16.31 -19.88
N ALA A 647 53.24 -16.95 -20.53
CA ALA A 647 52.85 -18.33 -20.27
C ALA A 647 53.88 -19.40 -20.72
N THR A 648 54.85 -19.05 -21.58
CA THR A 648 55.95 -19.93 -21.98
C THR A 648 57.26 -19.61 -21.24
N GLY A 649 57.51 -18.32 -20.97
CA GLY A 649 58.59 -17.83 -20.11
C GLY A 649 59.66 -17.11 -20.93
N CYS A 650 60.92 -17.48 -20.76
CA CYS A 650 61.98 -17.10 -21.69
C CYS A 650 62.54 -18.39 -22.32
N GLU A 651 62.24 -18.59 -23.61
CA GLU A 651 62.33 -19.89 -24.29
C GLU A 651 63.75 -20.23 -24.74
N VAL A 652 64.56 -19.21 -25.07
CA VAL A 652 65.83 -19.41 -25.80
C VAL A 652 67.00 -18.84 -25.00
N SER A 653 68.05 -19.64 -24.82
CA SER A 653 69.30 -19.16 -24.20
C SER A 653 70.23 -18.47 -25.19
N GLU A 654 71.09 -17.55 -24.71
CA GLU A 654 72.19 -16.97 -25.51
C GLU A 654 73.12 -18.04 -26.11
N THR A 655 73.19 -19.24 -25.50
CA THR A 655 73.92 -20.38 -26.05
C THR A 655 73.20 -21.08 -27.20
N GLU A 656 71.87 -21.09 -27.22
CA GLU A 656 71.08 -21.61 -28.34
C GLU A 656 71.11 -20.64 -29.52
N LEU A 657 71.08 -19.32 -29.30
CA LEU A 657 71.30 -18.31 -30.36
C LEU A 657 72.60 -18.53 -31.16
N ALA A 658 73.59 -19.25 -30.62
CA ALA A 658 74.85 -19.54 -31.28
C ALA A 658 74.81 -20.78 -32.21
N THR A 659 73.76 -21.61 -32.15
CA THR A 659 73.69 -22.94 -32.81
C THR A 659 72.30 -23.37 -33.30
N ASP A 660 71.22 -22.70 -32.89
CA ASP A 660 69.85 -22.97 -33.34
C ASP A 660 69.57 -22.32 -34.71
N PRO A 661 69.20 -23.11 -35.75
CA PRO A 661 68.79 -22.57 -37.03
C PRO A 661 67.52 -21.70 -37.00
N GLU A 662 66.66 -21.79 -35.99
CA GLU A 662 65.41 -21.00 -35.93
C GLU A 662 65.59 -19.62 -35.24
N ASN A 663 66.64 -19.45 -34.42
CA ASN A 663 66.91 -18.23 -33.64
C ASN A 663 68.37 -17.75 -33.76
N CYS A 664 68.96 -17.80 -34.95
CA CYS A 664 70.41 -17.63 -35.11
C CYS A 664 70.90 -16.19 -34.92
N GLY A 665 71.57 -15.94 -33.79
CA GLY A 665 72.04 -14.62 -33.40
C GLY A 665 70.95 -13.69 -32.85
N GLY A 666 69.70 -14.16 -32.76
CA GLY A 666 68.57 -13.42 -32.20
C GLY A 666 67.24 -14.17 -32.39
N CYS A 667 66.24 -13.85 -31.55
CA CYS A 667 64.90 -14.43 -31.63
C CYS A 667 64.30 -14.32 -33.04
N GLY A 668 63.78 -15.43 -33.57
CA GLY A 668 63.15 -15.51 -34.89
C GLY A 668 64.07 -15.28 -36.09
N VAL A 669 65.39 -15.18 -35.90
CA VAL A 669 66.37 -15.04 -36.99
C VAL A 669 66.65 -16.42 -37.60
N GLY A 670 65.66 -16.93 -38.33
CA GLY A 670 65.72 -18.23 -38.98
C GLY A 670 66.71 -18.26 -40.15
N CYS A 671 67.59 -19.26 -40.17
CA CYS A 671 68.45 -19.58 -41.31
C CYS A 671 67.64 -20.30 -42.38
N LEU A 672 66.88 -19.54 -43.17
CA LEU A 672 66.02 -20.08 -44.24
C LEU A 672 66.87 -20.69 -45.36
N GLY A 673 66.64 -21.98 -45.63
CA GLY A 673 67.24 -22.72 -46.72
C GLY A 673 66.17 -23.16 -47.73
N GLU A 674 65.83 -22.30 -48.68
CA GLU A 674 65.19 -22.73 -49.92
C GLU A 674 66.31 -23.17 -50.88
N HIS A 675 66.29 -24.43 -51.33
CA HIS A 675 67.39 -25.07 -52.10
C HIS A 675 68.76 -25.14 -51.37
N GLY A 676 68.75 -25.28 -50.04
CA GLY A 676 69.95 -25.55 -49.23
C GLY A 676 69.61 -25.82 -47.75
N GLU A 677 70.59 -26.19 -46.94
CA GLU A 677 70.45 -26.36 -45.49
C GLU A 677 71.06 -25.16 -44.74
N GLY A 678 70.21 -24.33 -44.13
CA GLY A 678 70.63 -23.19 -43.32
C GLY A 678 71.11 -23.64 -41.94
N GLN A 679 72.37 -23.38 -41.62
CA GLN A 679 73.00 -23.76 -40.35
C GLN A 679 73.39 -22.52 -39.54
N CYS A 680 73.02 -22.48 -38.26
CA CYS A 680 73.53 -21.45 -37.36
C CYS A 680 74.94 -21.80 -36.87
N VAL A 681 75.92 -20.96 -37.22
CA VAL A 681 77.31 -21.15 -36.78
C VAL A 681 77.78 -19.90 -36.03
N THR A 682 77.89 -20.01 -34.71
CA THR A 682 78.34 -18.94 -33.81
C THR A 682 77.49 -17.65 -33.87
N GLY A 683 76.18 -17.80 -34.07
CA GLY A 683 75.24 -16.66 -34.16
C GLY A 683 75.31 -15.95 -35.51
N THR A 684 75.55 -16.70 -36.58
CA THR A 684 75.50 -16.22 -37.97
C THR A 684 75.01 -17.36 -38.85
N CYS A 685 74.02 -17.11 -39.70
CA CYS A 685 73.53 -18.11 -40.66
C CYS A 685 74.58 -18.35 -41.74
N VAL A 686 75.03 -19.60 -41.82
CA VAL A 686 75.83 -20.16 -42.91
C VAL A 686 74.92 -21.07 -43.70
N LEU A 687 74.92 -20.94 -45.02
CA LEU A 687 74.06 -21.73 -45.90
C LEU A 687 74.92 -22.71 -46.71
N ASP A 688 74.54 -23.98 -46.71
CA ASP A 688 75.14 -25.03 -47.54
C ASP A 688 74.10 -25.36 -48.64
N CYS A 689 74.38 -24.99 -49.89
CA CYS A 689 73.43 -25.16 -51.00
C CYS A 689 73.25 -26.64 -51.37
N ASP A 690 72.06 -27.01 -51.86
CA ASP A 690 71.83 -28.33 -52.46
C ASP A 690 72.79 -28.56 -53.66
N ASP A 691 73.13 -29.83 -53.93
CA ASP A 691 74.01 -30.24 -55.04
C ASP A 691 73.47 -29.72 -56.39
N GLY A 692 74.02 -28.60 -56.88
CA GLY A 692 73.58 -27.91 -58.10
C GLY A 692 72.97 -26.53 -57.89
N PHE A 693 72.91 -25.99 -56.67
CA PHE A 693 72.40 -24.63 -56.41
C PHE A 693 73.48 -23.67 -55.91
N VAL A 694 73.28 -22.37 -56.14
CA VAL A 694 74.19 -21.27 -55.73
C VAL A 694 73.38 -20.13 -55.12
N ASN A 695 73.80 -19.66 -53.94
CA ASN A 695 73.35 -18.38 -53.37
C ASN A 695 74.06 -17.24 -54.13
N LEU A 696 73.32 -16.54 -54.98
CA LEU A 696 73.90 -15.62 -55.98
C LEU A 696 74.13 -14.20 -55.43
N ASP A 697 73.29 -13.75 -54.49
CA ASP A 697 73.35 -12.39 -53.93
C ASP A 697 74.21 -12.26 -52.64
N GLY A 698 74.65 -13.38 -52.06
CA GLY A 698 75.42 -13.45 -50.82
C GLY A 698 74.60 -13.44 -49.52
N THR A 699 73.27 -13.50 -49.61
CA THR A 699 72.34 -13.30 -48.48
C THR A 699 71.78 -14.63 -47.97
N THR A 700 72.31 -15.12 -46.85
CA THR A 700 71.98 -16.45 -46.28
C THR A 700 70.59 -16.56 -45.63
N SER A 701 69.67 -15.66 -45.96
CA SER A 701 68.28 -15.61 -45.45
C SER A 701 67.20 -15.86 -46.51
N ASN A 702 67.57 -16.04 -47.79
CA ASN A 702 66.62 -16.28 -48.88
C ASN A 702 66.81 -17.62 -49.63
N GLY A 703 67.91 -18.34 -49.39
CA GLY A 703 68.17 -19.66 -49.96
C GLY A 703 69.34 -19.67 -50.94
N CYS A 704 69.34 -20.62 -51.87
CA CYS A 704 70.29 -20.68 -52.97
C CYS A 704 69.52 -20.55 -54.29
N GLU A 705 69.45 -19.32 -54.80
CA GLU A 705 68.43 -18.88 -55.75
C GLU A 705 68.67 -19.29 -57.21
N CYS A 706 69.87 -19.79 -57.54
CA CYS A 706 70.29 -20.13 -58.90
C CYS A 706 70.58 -21.63 -59.05
N GLU A 707 70.06 -22.29 -60.10
CA GLU A 707 70.25 -23.73 -60.40
C GLU A 707 71.26 -23.90 -61.55
N LEU A 708 72.41 -24.52 -61.28
CA LEU A 708 73.50 -24.75 -62.23
C LEU A 708 73.13 -25.76 -63.32
N SER A 709 73.13 -25.33 -64.58
CA SER A 709 72.92 -26.24 -65.71
C SER A 709 74.15 -27.15 -65.94
N SER A 710 73.92 -28.45 -66.21
CA SER A 710 75.00 -29.46 -66.13
C SER A 710 75.80 -29.71 -67.42
N GLU A 711 75.59 -28.94 -68.50
CA GLU A 711 76.23 -29.12 -69.81
C GLU A 711 76.61 -27.75 -70.40
N SER A 712 77.90 -27.44 -70.54
CA SER A 712 78.41 -26.14 -71.00
C SER A 712 78.26 -25.95 -72.53
N GLU A 713 77.04 -25.72 -73.02
CA GLU A 713 76.76 -25.34 -74.43
C GLU A 713 75.74 -24.18 -74.57
N VAL A 714 75.96 -23.09 -73.83
CA VAL A 714 75.88 -21.69 -74.31
C VAL A 714 74.61 -21.29 -75.10
N ALA A 715 73.63 -20.70 -74.41
CA ALA A 715 72.36 -20.22 -74.97
C ALA A 715 72.16 -18.69 -74.83
N CYS A 716 73.06 -17.88 -75.39
CA CYS A 716 73.08 -16.39 -75.29
C CYS A 716 71.89 -15.62 -75.94
N ASP A 717 70.63 -16.05 -75.74
CA ASP A 717 69.40 -15.49 -76.33
C ASP A 717 68.14 -15.85 -75.50
N ASP A 718 68.25 -16.12 -74.18
CA ASP A 718 67.08 -16.50 -73.36
C ASP A 718 66.91 -15.81 -71.98
N GLY A 719 67.91 -15.07 -71.50
CA GLY A 719 67.79 -14.19 -70.32
C GLY A 719 68.07 -14.84 -68.97
N LEU A 720 68.71 -16.01 -68.95
CA LEU A 720 69.08 -16.73 -67.73
C LEU A 720 70.60 -16.66 -67.44
N ASP A 721 70.94 -16.94 -66.17
CA ASP A 721 72.31 -17.06 -65.65
C ASP A 721 72.62 -18.57 -65.52
N ASP A 722 72.81 -19.23 -66.66
CA ASP A 722 72.79 -20.71 -66.79
C ASP A 722 73.98 -21.43 -66.10
N ASP A 723 75.03 -20.70 -65.70
CA ASP A 723 76.15 -21.21 -64.89
C ASP A 723 76.39 -20.45 -63.57
N CYS A 724 75.47 -19.55 -63.18
CA CYS A 724 75.43 -18.81 -61.91
C CYS A 724 76.71 -17.99 -61.61
N ASP A 725 77.29 -17.37 -62.64
CA ASP A 725 78.47 -16.49 -62.58
C ASP A 725 78.09 -15.04 -62.16
N GLY A 726 76.89 -14.59 -62.52
CA GLY A 726 76.34 -13.27 -62.23
C GLY A 726 76.14 -12.35 -63.45
N ASP A 727 76.65 -12.70 -64.64
CA ASP A 727 76.46 -11.95 -65.89
C ASP A 727 75.55 -12.71 -66.90
N VAL A 728 74.35 -12.19 -67.20
CA VAL A 728 73.37 -12.84 -68.12
C VAL A 728 73.62 -12.59 -69.61
N ASP A 729 73.30 -13.60 -70.44
CA ASP A 729 73.45 -13.62 -71.92
C ASP A 729 74.77 -12.99 -72.41
N GLY A 730 74.71 -12.02 -73.34
CA GLY A 730 75.86 -11.40 -74.00
C GLY A 730 76.68 -10.41 -73.14
N ALA A 731 76.51 -10.42 -71.82
CA ALA A 731 77.47 -9.85 -70.88
C ALA A 731 78.64 -10.83 -70.61
N ASP A 732 78.36 -12.13 -70.62
CA ASP A 732 79.32 -13.18 -70.32
C ASP A 732 80.52 -13.21 -71.30
N THR A 733 81.67 -13.59 -70.75
CA THR A 733 82.96 -13.73 -71.42
C THR A 733 83.07 -15.02 -72.26
N ASP A 734 82.30 -16.06 -71.94
CA ASP A 734 82.22 -17.32 -72.69
C ASP A 734 81.42 -17.16 -74.00
N CYS A 735 80.30 -16.41 -73.98
CA CYS A 735 79.46 -16.04 -75.13
C CYS A 735 80.18 -15.33 -76.31
N ALA A 736 81.51 -15.10 -76.22
CA ALA A 736 82.40 -14.45 -77.18
C ALA A 736 82.64 -15.20 -78.52
N GLY A 737 81.60 -15.78 -79.11
CA GLY A 737 81.63 -16.48 -80.40
C GLY A 737 80.44 -16.22 -81.33
N SER A 738 79.27 -15.84 -80.79
CA SER A 738 78.07 -15.48 -81.56
C SER A 738 77.85 -13.98 -81.57
N ALA A 739 77.19 -13.44 -82.60
CA ALA A 739 76.93 -12.01 -82.70
C ALA A 739 75.60 -11.71 -83.42
N ASP A 740 74.70 -11.02 -82.72
CA ASP A 740 74.03 -9.85 -83.27
C ASP A 740 73.79 -8.80 -82.17
N SER A 741 73.23 -7.65 -82.52
CA SER A 741 73.24 -6.43 -81.68
C SER A 741 71.86 -5.93 -81.25
N GLY A 742 71.79 -5.22 -80.12
CA GLY A 742 71.20 -3.87 -80.18
C GLY A 742 70.43 -3.33 -78.96
N ASP A 743 71.02 -2.32 -78.33
CA ASP A 743 70.38 -1.04 -77.94
C ASP A 743 68.98 -1.00 -77.26
N ALA A 744 69.01 -0.54 -76.00
CA ALA A 744 68.34 0.70 -75.51
C ALA A 744 67.07 0.66 -74.61
N GLN A 745 67.22 1.38 -73.49
CA GLN A 745 66.23 2.10 -72.66
C GLN A 745 65.46 3.22 -73.43
N PRO A 746 64.54 4.02 -72.81
CA PRO A 746 63.57 3.79 -71.71
C PRO A 746 62.14 4.39 -71.98
N GLY A 747 61.26 4.37 -70.97
CA GLY A 747 60.08 5.25 -70.78
C GLY A 747 59.15 4.75 -69.67
N ASP A 748 58.39 5.55 -68.91
CA ASP A 748 58.24 7.02 -68.89
C ASP A 748 57.54 7.50 -67.57
N VAL A 749 57.91 8.69 -67.04
CA VAL A 749 57.25 9.71 -66.15
C VAL A 749 56.02 9.40 -65.22
N ASP A 750 55.63 10.14 -64.16
CA ASP A 750 56.13 11.16 -63.16
C ASP A 750 54.98 11.31 -62.08
N GLU A 751 54.81 12.21 -61.08
CA GLU A 751 55.46 13.45 -60.57
C GLU A 751 55.05 13.74 -59.07
N VAL A 752 55.98 13.67 -58.08
CA VAL A 752 56.09 14.43 -56.77
C VAL A 752 54.84 14.58 -55.82
N ASP A 753 54.80 15.21 -54.61
CA ASP A 753 55.68 15.84 -53.57
C ASP A 753 54.86 15.77 -52.21
N ALA A 754 55.23 16.14 -50.96
CA ALA A 754 56.40 16.73 -50.29
C ALA A 754 56.36 16.41 -48.75
N GLY A 755 57.39 16.82 -47.98
CA GLY A 755 57.38 16.92 -46.49
C GLY A 755 57.03 18.35 -45.98
N PRO A 756 57.40 18.80 -44.74
CA PRO A 756 58.50 18.32 -43.87
C PRO A 756 58.11 18.13 -42.37
N ALA A 757 59.08 18.18 -41.43
CA ALA A 757 58.98 17.58 -40.08
C ALA A 757 59.51 18.46 -38.90
N ALA A 758 59.29 17.93 -37.68
CA ALA A 758 60.00 18.14 -36.39
C ALA A 758 59.93 19.52 -35.66
N ASP A 759 59.68 19.50 -34.34
CA ASP A 759 60.71 19.65 -33.29
C ASP A 759 60.15 19.19 -31.90
N VAL A 760 60.99 19.12 -30.85
CA VAL A 760 60.68 18.50 -29.54
C VAL A 760 61.00 19.40 -28.34
N THR A 761 60.06 19.59 -27.41
CA THR A 761 60.36 20.03 -26.03
C THR A 761 59.41 19.43 -24.99
N SER A 762 59.96 19.04 -23.84
CA SER A 762 59.24 18.55 -22.65
C SER A 762 58.77 19.70 -21.74
N LEU A 763 57.65 19.50 -21.02
CA LEU A 763 57.60 19.45 -19.53
C LEU A 763 56.14 19.39 -19.00
N ASP A 764 55.95 18.51 -18.01
CA ASP A 764 55.06 18.58 -16.84
C ASP A 764 53.55 18.94 -16.97
N ASP A 765 52.73 17.88 -16.98
CA ASP A 765 51.78 17.53 -15.89
C ASP A 765 50.26 17.94 -15.94
N VAL A 766 49.44 17.06 -15.34
CA VAL A 766 48.02 17.13 -14.89
C VAL A 766 46.83 17.36 -15.87
N SER A 767 46.21 16.24 -16.31
CA SER A 767 44.74 16.01 -16.52
C SER A 767 43.95 16.69 -17.66
N GLY A 768 42.83 16.07 -18.11
CA GLY A 768 41.71 16.80 -18.75
C GLY A 768 40.90 16.16 -19.91
N THR A 769 40.16 15.07 -19.66
CA THR A 769 38.80 14.73 -20.19
C THR A 769 38.28 15.18 -21.59
N GLU A 770 37.80 14.19 -22.39
CA GLU A 770 36.64 14.21 -23.33
C GLU A 770 36.70 15.13 -24.60
N SER A 771 36.19 14.83 -25.80
CA SER A 771 34.96 14.14 -26.22
C SER A 771 34.82 13.96 -27.77
N ASP A 772 33.87 13.14 -28.21
CA ASP A 772 33.03 13.17 -29.45
C ASP A 772 33.52 12.88 -30.93
N VAL A 773 32.91 11.82 -31.52
CA VAL A 773 32.17 11.65 -32.84
C VAL A 773 32.74 12.31 -34.15
N VAL A 774 32.74 11.74 -35.39
CA VAL A 774 31.64 11.17 -36.24
C VAL A 774 32.12 10.23 -37.37
N ASN A 775 31.18 9.44 -37.95
CA ASN A 775 31.28 8.41 -39.02
C ASN A 775 30.71 8.89 -40.40
N PRO A 776 31.05 8.27 -41.57
CA PRO A 776 30.08 8.21 -42.70
C PRO A 776 30.12 7.00 -43.72
N THR A 777 28.91 6.56 -44.17
CA THR A 777 28.51 5.96 -45.51
C THR A 777 29.03 4.57 -45.99
N ASP A 778 28.43 3.81 -46.96
CA ASP A 778 27.03 3.57 -47.48
C ASP A 778 27.00 2.43 -48.58
N LEU A 779 25.81 1.94 -49.03
CA LEU A 779 25.50 1.10 -50.23
C LEU A 779 25.95 -0.41 -50.26
N ALA A 780 25.42 -1.39 -51.04
CA ALA A 780 24.20 -1.66 -51.90
C ALA A 780 24.07 -3.22 -52.14
N GLU A 781 23.29 -3.89 -53.03
CA GLU A 781 22.41 -3.52 -54.18
C GLU A 781 21.20 -4.49 -54.50
N THR A 782 21.34 -5.59 -55.28
CA THR A 782 20.23 -6.31 -56.00
C THR A 782 20.09 -7.84 -55.81
N THR A 783 18.90 -8.43 -56.15
CA THR A 783 18.69 -9.83 -56.66
C THR A 783 17.26 -10.07 -57.23
N VAL A 784 16.97 -11.21 -57.91
CA VAL A 784 15.75 -11.42 -58.77
C VAL A 784 15.08 -12.83 -58.71
N ASP A 785 13.78 -12.83 -58.39
CA ASP A 785 12.55 -13.58 -58.85
C ASP A 785 12.47 -15.08 -59.34
N THR A 786 11.24 -15.63 -59.17
CA THR A 786 10.50 -16.74 -59.83
C THR A 786 10.46 -18.17 -59.25
N GLY A 787 9.24 -18.75 -59.06
CA GLY A 787 9.07 -20.17 -58.66
C GLY A 787 7.69 -20.75 -58.24
N SER A 788 6.56 -20.35 -58.85
CA SER A 788 5.15 -20.89 -58.76
C SER A 788 4.89 -22.35 -58.27
N ALA A 789 3.71 -22.75 -57.75
CA ALA A 789 2.41 -22.14 -57.32
C ALA A 789 1.55 -23.28 -56.63
N ASP A 790 0.22 -23.30 -56.39
CA ASP A 790 -0.97 -22.48 -56.74
C ASP A 790 -2.17 -22.79 -55.79
N GLY A 791 -3.16 -21.88 -55.70
CA GLY A 791 -4.57 -22.10 -55.27
C GLY A 791 -4.89 -22.28 -53.75
N GLY A 792 -6.00 -21.75 -53.20
CA GLY A 792 -6.96 -20.76 -53.71
C GLY A 792 -8.37 -20.80 -53.09
N VAL A 793 -9.01 -19.62 -52.93
CA VAL A 793 -10.47 -19.33 -52.81
C VAL A 793 -11.15 -19.37 -51.41
N SER A 794 -12.05 -18.39 -51.22
CA SER A 794 -13.04 -18.08 -50.15
C SER A 794 -14.24 -17.36 -50.86
N PRO A 795 -15.29 -16.72 -50.26
CA PRO A 795 -15.72 -16.57 -48.85
C PRO A 795 -17.28 -16.72 -48.67
N ASP A 796 -17.84 -16.06 -47.63
CA ASP A 796 -19.08 -15.22 -47.64
C ASP A 796 -20.39 -15.57 -46.88
N VAL A 797 -20.75 -14.61 -45.99
CA VAL A 797 -22.08 -14.00 -45.72
C VAL A 797 -23.14 -14.73 -44.86
N ALA A 798 -23.97 -13.93 -44.18
CA ALA A 798 -24.87 -14.29 -43.07
C ALA A 798 -26.38 -14.17 -43.40
N SER A 799 -27.25 -14.65 -42.50
CA SER A 799 -28.70 -14.32 -42.48
C SER A 799 -29.42 -14.75 -41.18
N THR A 800 -30.41 -13.96 -40.73
CA THR A 800 -31.54 -14.35 -39.85
C THR A 800 -32.81 -14.57 -40.72
N PRO A 801 -33.94 -15.17 -40.24
CA PRO A 801 -34.96 -14.38 -39.50
C PRO A 801 -35.97 -15.13 -38.56
N ASP A 802 -36.68 -14.35 -37.75
CA ASP A 802 -38.10 -14.39 -37.27
C ASP A 802 -38.94 -15.67 -36.97
N ALA A 803 -39.37 -15.72 -35.70
CA ALA A 803 -40.76 -15.78 -35.16
C ALA A 803 -41.90 -16.69 -35.72
N VAL A 804 -42.55 -17.43 -34.81
CA VAL A 804 -44.01 -17.75 -34.81
C VAL A 804 -44.53 -17.84 -33.35
N ALA A 805 -45.82 -17.59 -33.10
CA ALA A 805 -46.49 -17.72 -31.79
C ALA A 805 -47.70 -18.69 -31.84
N SER A 806 -48.23 -19.12 -30.68
CA SER A 806 -49.51 -19.85 -30.57
C SER A 806 -50.13 -19.82 -29.16
N ASP A 807 -51.40 -19.45 -29.05
CA ASP A 807 -52.20 -19.37 -27.81
C ASP A 807 -52.91 -20.69 -27.42
N VAL A 808 -53.63 -20.68 -26.27
CA VAL A 808 -55.09 -20.96 -26.12
C VAL A 808 -55.47 -21.54 -24.72
N ASP A 809 -56.33 -20.79 -24.02
CA ASP A 809 -57.46 -21.14 -23.10
C ASP A 809 -57.53 -22.50 -22.37
N THR A 810 -57.99 -22.58 -21.10
CA THR A 810 -59.42 -22.35 -20.72
C THR A 810 -59.66 -22.23 -19.20
N ALA A 811 -60.84 -21.72 -18.81
CA ALA A 811 -61.22 -21.32 -17.44
C ALA A 811 -62.18 -22.29 -16.69
N SER A 812 -62.35 -22.11 -15.36
CA SER A 812 -63.58 -22.34 -14.55
C SER A 812 -63.29 -22.43 -13.04
N ASP A 813 -64.24 -22.36 -12.08
CA ASP A 813 -65.44 -21.50 -11.92
C ASP A 813 -66.05 -21.65 -10.49
N SER A 814 -66.63 -20.58 -9.92
CA SER A 814 -67.75 -20.55 -8.95
C SER A 814 -67.66 -21.04 -7.48
N THR A 815 -68.61 -20.49 -6.68
CA THR A 815 -69.20 -20.94 -5.38
C THR A 815 -68.55 -20.62 -4.02
N ASP A 816 -69.32 -20.35 -2.93
CA ASP A 816 -70.63 -19.68 -2.82
C ASP A 816 -70.98 -19.21 -1.36
N GLN A 817 -71.73 -18.11 -1.26
CA GLN A 817 -72.58 -17.60 -0.14
C GLN A 817 -72.02 -17.40 1.32
N PRO A 818 -72.72 -16.60 2.18
CA PRO A 818 -72.20 -16.05 3.45
C PRO A 818 -73.08 -16.38 4.69
N ARG A 819 -72.84 -15.69 5.84
CA ARG A 819 -73.89 -15.09 6.72
C ARG A 819 -73.35 -14.41 8.01
N ARG A 820 -73.84 -13.19 8.29
CA ARG A 820 -74.37 -12.66 9.60
C ARG A 820 -73.44 -12.63 10.84
N SER A 821 -73.63 -11.77 11.85
CA SER A 821 -74.61 -10.69 12.11
C SER A 821 -74.18 -9.83 13.32
N ASP A 822 -74.59 -8.55 13.32
CA ASP A 822 -74.94 -7.66 14.46
C ASP A 822 -73.93 -7.46 15.64
N GLY A 823 -73.77 -6.28 16.26
CA GLY A 823 -74.39 -4.96 16.05
C GLY A 823 -74.09 -3.99 17.21
N GLY A 824 -74.49 -2.71 17.09
CA GLY A 824 -74.24 -1.63 18.08
C GLY A 824 -73.08 -0.71 17.69
N ALA A 825 -73.12 0.64 17.68
CA ALA A 825 -73.97 1.66 18.33
C ALA A 825 -73.74 1.78 19.87
N VAL A 826 -73.61 2.96 20.49
CA VAL A 826 -73.79 4.37 20.04
C VAL A 826 -72.91 5.35 20.88
N ASP A 827 -72.74 6.59 20.37
CA ASP A 827 -72.60 7.92 21.02
C ASP A 827 -71.95 8.11 22.43
N GLY A 828 -71.17 9.19 22.56
CA GLY A 828 -70.67 9.69 23.85
C GLY A 828 -69.84 10.99 23.73
N ASP A 829 -70.50 12.15 23.71
CA ASP A 829 -69.90 13.48 23.53
C ASP A 829 -69.65 14.24 24.87
N SER A 830 -68.67 15.16 24.84
CA SER A 830 -68.40 16.23 25.84
C SER A 830 -67.96 15.74 27.25
N SER A 831 -67.29 16.52 28.11
CA SER A 831 -67.04 17.97 28.22
C SER A 831 -65.85 18.26 29.15
N ALA A 832 -65.39 19.51 29.26
CA ALA A 832 -64.33 19.95 30.19
C ALA A 832 -64.85 21.02 31.17
N VAL A 833 -64.28 21.10 32.39
CA VAL A 833 -64.38 22.25 33.32
C VAL A 833 -63.08 22.40 34.17
N ASP A 834 -62.78 23.64 34.53
CA ASP A 834 -61.65 24.19 35.32
C ASP A 834 -61.81 24.05 36.87
N GLY A 835 -60.76 24.35 37.66
CA GLY A 835 -60.81 24.45 39.13
C GLY A 835 -59.45 24.66 39.84
N THR A 836 -59.38 25.60 40.81
CA THR A 836 -58.13 26.04 41.48
C THR A 836 -58.25 26.26 43.02
N SER A 837 -57.11 26.41 43.73
CA SER A 837 -56.90 26.62 45.21
C SER A 837 -57.23 25.42 46.13
N GLY A 838 -56.75 25.25 47.39
CA GLY A 838 -55.81 25.95 48.31
C GLY A 838 -55.98 25.33 49.74
N GLY A 839 -55.10 25.42 50.78
CA GLY A 839 -53.81 26.08 51.07
C GLY A 839 -53.32 25.69 52.52
N SER A 840 -52.58 26.56 53.24
CA SER A 840 -52.24 26.51 54.70
C SER A 840 -51.23 25.45 55.24
N ASP A 841 -50.41 25.67 56.29
CA ASP A 841 -49.95 26.90 57.02
C ASP A 841 -48.77 26.64 58.02
N VAL A 842 -48.27 27.70 58.70
CA VAL A 842 -47.41 27.77 59.93
C VAL A 842 -45.88 28.00 59.76
N ALA A 843 -45.30 28.86 60.63
CA ALA A 843 -43.90 29.38 60.70
C ALA A 843 -43.55 29.74 62.20
N PRO A 844 -42.66 30.70 62.62
CA PRO A 844 -41.55 31.46 61.98
C PRO A 844 -40.26 31.74 62.86
N GLY A 845 -39.24 32.40 62.28
CA GLY A 845 -38.27 33.33 62.95
C GLY A 845 -36.95 32.72 63.51
N ALA A 846 -35.82 33.45 63.65
CA ALA A 846 -35.34 34.81 63.27
C ALA A 846 -33.79 34.84 63.55
N ASP A 847 -32.89 35.83 63.35
CA ASP A 847 -32.79 37.22 62.84
C ASP A 847 -31.24 37.54 62.71
N VAL A 848 -30.61 38.57 62.10
CA VAL A 848 -31.00 39.80 61.35
C VAL A 848 -29.85 40.30 60.40
N ASP A 849 -29.61 41.62 60.26
CA ASP A 849 -28.79 42.39 59.28
C ASP A 849 -27.30 42.68 59.69
N GLY A 850 -26.43 43.12 58.75
CA GLY A 850 -24.97 43.36 58.98
C GLY A 850 -24.12 44.06 57.86
N ARG A 851 -24.71 44.93 57.02
CA ARG A 851 -24.20 45.62 55.80
C ARG A 851 -22.71 46.12 55.67
N ARG A 852 -22.19 45.96 54.43
CA ARG A 852 -21.46 46.93 53.53
C ARG A 852 -20.02 47.49 53.81
N ALA A 853 -19.16 47.25 52.80
CA ALA A 853 -18.42 48.22 51.93
C ALA A 853 -16.98 48.71 52.23
N ASP A 854 -16.27 48.98 51.11
CA ASP A 854 -15.06 49.81 50.88
C ASP A 854 -13.72 49.45 51.57
N VAL A 855 -12.50 49.83 51.07
CA VAL A 855 -11.88 49.97 49.71
C VAL A 855 -10.35 50.28 49.90
N THR A 856 -9.56 50.40 48.82
CA THR A 856 -8.12 50.80 48.69
C THR A 856 -6.98 49.81 49.00
N ASP A 857 -6.21 49.48 47.94
CA ASP A 857 -4.77 49.73 47.69
C ASP A 857 -3.68 49.50 48.76
N GLY A 858 -2.51 48.99 48.35
CA GLY A 858 -1.30 48.89 49.20
C GLY A 858 -0.10 48.14 48.59
N ASP A 859 0.86 48.86 48.03
CA ASP A 859 2.04 48.43 47.26
C ASP A 859 3.03 47.40 47.88
N GLY A 860 3.54 46.48 47.05
CA GLY A 860 4.96 46.54 46.60
C GLY A 860 6.08 45.68 47.25
N VAL A 861 7.16 45.51 46.47
CA VAL A 861 8.53 44.98 46.81
C VAL A 861 8.63 43.45 47.07
N GLY A 862 9.63 42.69 46.60
CA GLY A 862 10.70 42.94 45.61
C GLY A 862 12.06 42.25 45.92
N ASN A 863 12.70 41.63 44.91
CA ASN A 863 14.15 41.24 44.83
C ASN A 863 14.63 40.10 45.80
N ASP A 864 15.71 39.33 45.60
CA ASP A 864 16.68 39.15 44.49
C ASP A 864 17.54 37.84 44.59
N ALA A 865 18.37 37.58 43.57
CA ALA A 865 19.71 36.94 43.61
C ALA A 865 19.96 35.43 43.93
N SER A 866 20.16 34.64 42.85
CA SER A 866 21.36 33.84 42.48
C SER A 866 22.33 33.19 43.52
N GLY A 867 22.79 31.95 43.24
CA GLY A 867 24.10 31.44 43.72
C GLY A 867 24.39 29.92 43.59
N ASP A 868 25.33 29.56 42.71
CA ASP A 868 26.16 28.32 42.72
C ASP A 868 27.56 28.68 43.33
N PRO A 869 28.56 27.82 43.66
CA PRO A 869 28.73 26.41 43.23
C PRO A 869 29.39 25.38 44.20
N SER A 870 29.38 24.12 43.74
CA SER A 870 30.46 23.10 43.84
C SER A 870 30.90 22.40 45.16
N ALA A 871 31.03 21.07 45.03
CA ALA A 871 32.17 20.21 45.46
C ALA A 871 32.26 19.51 46.84
N ASP A 872 32.68 18.23 46.72
CA ASP A 872 33.65 17.45 47.52
C ASP A 872 33.27 16.53 48.72
N GLN A 873 33.22 15.22 48.40
CA GLN A 873 33.93 14.08 49.03
C GLN A 873 33.64 13.46 50.43
N THR A 874 33.80 12.12 50.40
CA THR A 874 34.42 11.19 51.40
C THR A 874 33.63 10.45 52.51
N SER A 875 33.83 9.12 52.47
CA SER A 875 34.22 8.20 53.57
C SER A 875 33.18 7.34 54.33
N ALA A 876 33.16 6.07 53.91
CA ALA A 876 33.42 4.85 54.71
C ALA A 876 32.58 4.47 55.95
N GLY A 877 32.04 3.24 55.93
CA GLY A 877 31.59 2.50 57.11
C GLY A 877 31.22 1.04 56.79
N ALA A 878 31.96 0.05 57.32
CA ALA A 878 31.78 -1.37 56.98
C ALA A 878 31.80 -2.29 58.22
N ILE A 879 30.89 -3.27 58.29
CA ILE A 879 30.92 -4.40 59.25
C ILE A 879 30.55 -5.73 58.55
N ARG A 880 31.06 -6.84 59.09
CA ARG A 880 31.31 -8.17 58.48
C ARG A 880 30.17 -9.20 58.63
N GLY A 881 30.22 -10.24 57.78
CA GLY A 881 29.66 -11.60 58.00
C GLY A 881 28.85 -12.08 56.78
N GLY A 882 29.09 -13.23 56.11
CA GLY A 882 29.96 -14.38 56.40
C GLY A 882 29.21 -15.49 57.17
N GLY A 883 29.07 -16.73 56.69
CA GLY A 883 29.47 -17.37 55.41
C GLY A 883 29.32 -18.90 55.51
N GLY A 884 29.45 -19.66 54.41
CA GLY A 884 29.46 -21.13 54.42
C GLY A 884 28.76 -21.80 53.23
N CYS A 885 29.25 -22.96 52.80
CA CYS A 885 28.84 -23.65 51.56
C CYS A 885 28.35 -25.09 51.82
N ALA A 886 27.97 -25.77 50.72
CA ALA A 886 27.90 -27.23 50.51
C ALA A 886 26.62 -27.99 50.95
N SER A 887 26.24 -29.13 50.33
CA SER A 887 26.42 -29.66 48.95
C SER A 887 25.69 -31.02 48.77
N VAL A 888 25.49 -31.48 47.52
CA VAL A 888 25.21 -32.87 47.07
C VAL A 888 23.91 -33.55 47.56
N SER A 889 22.99 -33.89 46.64
CA SER A 889 22.63 -35.30 46.30
C SER A 889 21.44 -35.45 45.33
N ALA A 890 21.59 -36.37 44.38
CA ALA A 890 20.54 -37.09 43.63
C ALA A 890 20.60 -38.59 44.09
N PRO A 891 19.92 -39.62 43.52
CA PRO A 891 19.27 -39.72 42.20
C PRO A 891 17.95 -40.57 42.16
N GLU A 892 17.58 -41.06 40.96
CA GLU A 892 16.68 -42.19 40.63
C GLU A 892 15.14 -42.03 40.88
N GLY A 893 14.24 -42.58 40.04
CA GLY A 893 14.45 -43.21 38.72
C GLY A 893 13.20 -43.87 38.07
N THR A 894 13.28 -44.07 36.74
CA THR A 894 12.61 -45.10 35.89
C THR A 894 11.08 -45.21 35.68
N LEU A 895 10.70 -45.08 34.40
CA LEU A 895 9.87 -45.98 33.55
C LEU A 895 8.36 -46.24 33.83
N GLY A 896 7.57 -46.16 32.75
CA GLY A 896 6.23 -46.79 32.64
C GLY A 896 5.45 -46.32 31.40
N ALA A 897 5.07 -47.23 30.51
CA ALA A 897 4.30 -46.92 29.28
C ALA A 897 3.18 -47.95 29.04
N ALA A 898 2.02 -47.51 28.52
CA ALA A 898 1.18 -48.23 27.53
C ALA A 898 -0.23 -47.62 27.30
N ALA A 899 -0.56 -47.44 26.02
CA ALA A 899 -1.81 -47.81 25.33
C ALA A 899 -3.24 -47.42 25.85
N VAL A 900 -3.93 -46.68 24.98
CA VAL A 900 -5.31 -46.94 24.46
C VAL A 900 -6.48 -47.08 25.45
N ALA A 901 -7.36 -46.07 25.44
CA ALA A 901 -8.82 -46.26 25.25
C ALA A 901 -9.49 -44.93 24.85
N GLY A 902 -10.37 -44.96 23.85
CA GLY A 902 -11.33 -43.87 23.60
C GLY A 902 -12.71 -44.25 24.12
N LEU A 903 -13.38 -43.35 24.84
CA LEU A 903 -14.80 -43.52 25.17
C LEU A 903 -15.53 -42.16 25.24
N THR A 904 -16.62 -42.04 24.50
CA THR A 904 -17.50 -40.86 24.49
C THR A 904 -18.34 -40.82 25.76
N LEU A 905 -18.47 -39.65 26.39
CA LEU A 905 -19.50 -39.43 27.40
C LEU A 905 -19.91 -37.95 27.46
N LEU A 906 -21.21 -37.69 27.40
CA LEU A 906 -21.78 -36.36 27.64
C LEU A 906 -21.82 -36.11 29.16
N LEU A 907 -21.36 -34.93 29.60
CA LEU A 907 -22.11 -33.98 30.45
C LEU A 907 -21.22 -32.77 30.78
N GLY A 908 -21.68 -31.56 30.45
CA GLY A 908 -20.98 -30.30 30.77
C GLY A 908 -21.96 -29.29 31.36
N ALA A 909 -22.27 -29.40 32.65
CA ALA A 909 -23.23 -28.53 33.32
C ALA A 909 -22.65 -27.13 33.62
N ALA A 910 -23.52 -26.13 33.71
CA ALA A 910 -23.13 -24.76 33.98
C ALA A 910 -22.54 -24.57 35.41
N LEU A 911 -21.39 -23.89 35.49
CA LEU A 911 -20.88 -23.28 36.72
C LEU A 911 -20.46 -21.83 36.43
N GLY A 912 -21.14 -20.87 37.06
CA GLY A 912 -20.93 -19.45 36.82
C GLY A 912 -19.57 -18.97 37.37
N ARG A 913 -18.72 -18.40 36.50
CA ARG A 913 -17.51 -17.70 36.93
C ARG A 913 -17.88 -16.34 37.54
N LYS A 914 -17.65 -16.18 38.85
CA LYS A 914 -17.57 -14.86 39.49
C LYS A 914 -16.43 -14.08 38.83
N ARG A 915 -16.74 -13.09 37.99
CA ARG A 915 -15.74 -12.07 37.60
C ARG A 915 -15.40 -11.25 38.86
N ARG A 916 -14.11 -11.08 39.16
CA ARG A 916 -13.66 -10.03 40.09
C ARG A 916 -13.79 -8.67 39.39
N ARG A 917 -13.87 -7.60 40.18
CA ARG A 917 -13.80 -6.22 39.70
C ARG A 917 -12.35 -5.74 39.76
N GLU A 918 -11.88 -5.14 38.68
CA GLU A 918 -10.78 -4.17 38.57
C GLU A 918 -10.71 -3.80 37.07
N HIS A 919 -10.48 -2.56 36.63
CA HIS A 919 -10.32 -1.29 37.34
C HIS A 919 -11.53 -0.36 37.13
N ALA A 920 -11.64 0.69 37.97
CA ALA A 920 -12.48 1.85 37.74
C ALA A 920 -11.61 3.11 37.77
N TYR A 921 -11.77 4.00 36.79
CA TYR A 921 -11.07 5.28 36.78
C TYR A 921 -11.83 6.29 37.64
N VAL A 922 -11.31 6.61 38.82
CA VAL A 922 -11.92 7.55 39.77
C VAL A 922 -10.97 8.74 39.91
N ARG A 923 -11.38 9.93 39.42
CA ARG A 923 -10.67 11.19 39.67
C ARG A 923 -10.65 11.45 41.18
N GLY A 924 -9.50 11.33 41.82
CA GLY A 924 -9.32 11.55 43.25
C GLY A 924 -8.98 13.00 43.58
N VAL A 925 -9.93 13.76 44.12
CA VAL A 925 -9.67 15.11 44.63
C VAL A 925 -8.96 15.04 45.99
N ALA A 926 -7.69 15.47 46.03
CA ALA A 926 -6.85 15.39 47.23
C ALA A 926 -7.07 16.59 48.19
N GLY A 927 -8.11 16.51 49.03
CA GLY A 927 -8.28 17.41 50.17
C GLY A 927 -7.41 17.00 51.36
N ASN A 928 -6.42 17.83 51.73
CA ASN A 928 -5.48 17.54 52.83
C ASN A 928 -6.04 17.99 54.20
N PRO A 929 -6.11 17.13 55.23
CA PRO A 929 -6.76 17.48 56.50
C PRO A 929 -5.84 18.21 57.50
N GLY A 930 -6.35 19.29 58.11
CA GLY A 930 -5.67 20.06 59.17
C GLY A 930 -6.66 20.56 60.22
N ASP A 931 -6.44 20.18 61.48
CA ASP A 931 -7.40 20.31 62.60
C ASP A 931 -7.41 21.71 63.26
N ARG A 932 -8.57 22.08 63.84
CA ARG A 932 -8.85 23.17 64.83
C ARG A 932 -8.99 24.65 64.43
N ALA A 933 -10.25 25.09 64.52
CA ALA A 933 -10.76 26.12 65.46
C ALA A 933 -10.14 27.53 65.49
N HIS A 934 -10.98 28.53 65.20
CA HIS A 934 -11.56 29.30 66.32
C HIS A 934 -13.00 29.73 66.10
#